data_AF-M5T935-F1
#
_entry.id   AF-M5T935-F1
#
_cell.length_a   1.000
_cell.length_b   1.000
_cell.length_c   1.000
_cell.angle_alpha   90.00
_cell.angle_beta   90.00
_cell.angle_gamma   90.00
#
_symmetry.space_group_name_H-M   'P 1'
#
loop_
_entity.id
_entity.type
_entity.pdbx_description
1 polymer ?
#
loop_
_entity_poly.entity_id
_entity_poly.type
_entity_poly.pdbx_seq_one_letter_code
_entity_poly.pdbx_strand_id
1 'polypeptide(L)'
;MCRCVLLCRGSVVLCAAFLIGGLGGVRASAFDGAGLVSYYGYDDCIELRNEKVRVVLCPGAGGRVLEYSLEGTNVLSLSPDGAGWKAGSGEKRPLLDAGRFDIGPEKVINRGQVLWSGEWRGEITGDRAARITSQFDPESGVRLIREFHLHETESQLRCTQTIVNESQKPVSVCHWGRTFAVGGGVVVVPRSSRGRFPNGYVMYEGANSIQLKPEDAKVVVNKDSVIVTGLPEHEKLGFDSHAGWFAYLAPTNQMLVKRFPTYPDRPYNEVAGLTVSVWYPEKERVELEPIGPAEDLKPGQRAAFTEQWWLLPHAFPENRGEVDFQDIRKIVSRRTTPAGQEPGTIISPEIHSDRKVTFRFSGGDSKSVNVRLNHKLTPLKRDADGIWKVTTKPLMPGIYEYVFEVDGVRVTDPRNRWTKKWFVCQSLFEVPTDASSEEQLLTEHLSVAHGVVHRHLYASGTTGGQRAAMVYTPPGYDADAAEPYPVMVLCHGFGDDETAWTDVGRANLILDNLIAAGQISPLVVVMPNGHPLPPEERTWSEDYNSKNSEMLLDDIVNDLLSLVASEYHITDDPQRKAITGLSMGGGHSIMMAMTRPKEFAWVGAFSAAAPAGDFAKEHPEWISASSDGSEPRRLFWIACGVDDFLLERNRDFVRQLASNQISHTYVETEGNHSWGVWREYLPTFLQLLFR
;
A
#
# COMPACT_ATOMS: atom_id res chain seq x y z
N MET A 1 -34.84 48.09 -28.35
CA MET A 1 -34.65 49.31 -27.52
C MET A 1 -35.94 49.61 -26.79
N CYS A 2 -35.82 50.04 -25.53
CA CYS A 2 -36.82 50.56 -24.59
C CYS A 2 -37.79 49.60 -23.86
N ARG A 3 -37.41 49.39 -22.59
CA ARG A 3 -38.19 49.09 -21.37
C ARG A 3 -39.27 50.17 -21.14
N CYS A 4 -40.35 50.03 -20.34
CA CYS A 4 -40.40 49.68 -18.91
C CYS A 4 -41.86 49.44 -18.41
N VAL A 5 -41.98 48.45 -17.50
CA VAL A 5 -42.70 48.42 -16.20
C VAL A 5 -44.23 48.48 -16.13
N LEU A 6 -44.83 47.47 -15.47
CA LEU A 6 -45.94 47.66 -14.54
C LEU A 6 -45.95 46.63 -13.39
N LEU A 7 -46.33 47.09 -12.20
CA LEU A 7 -46.45 46.39 -10.92
C LEU A 7 -47.56 45.33 -10.87
N CYS A 8 -47.49 44.39 -9.92
CA CYS A 8 -48.68 43.84 -9.26
C CYS A 8 -48.48 43.53 -7.78
N ARG A 9 -49.52 43.86 -7.00
CA ARG A 9 -49.69 43.72 -5.54
C ARG A 9 -50.30 42.36 -5.18
N GLY A 10 -50.07 41.94 -3.93
CA GLY A 10 -50.55 40.68 -3.36
C GLY A 10 -52.04 40.64 -2.94
N SER A 11 -52.45 39.49 -2.41
CA SER A 11 -53.72 39.30 -1.71
C SER A 11 -53.61 38.14 -0.69
N VAL A 12 -54.14 38.42 0.49
CA VAL A 12 -54.32 37.57 1.68
C VAL A 12 -55.62 36.77 1.52
N VAL A 13 -55.68 35.52 2.01
CA VAL A 13 -56.95 34.79 2.21
C VAL A 13 -57.03 34.24 3.63
N LEU A 14 -58.20 34.51 4.24
CA LEU A 14 -58.66 34.23 5.60
C LEU A 14 -58.80 32.73 5.92
N CYS A 15 -58.50 32.36 7.16
CA CYS A 15 -58.95 31.13 7.82
C CYS A 15 -60.39 31.29 8.35
N ALA A 16 -61.23 30.28 8.12
CA ALA A 16 -62.54 30.15 8.76
C ALA A 16 -62.52 28.98 9.76
N ALA A 17 -62.97 29.26 10.99
CA ALA A 17 -63.14 28.27 12.05
C ALA A 17 -64.50 27.57 11.93
N PHE A 18 -64.50 26.25 12.11
CA PHE A 18 -65.71 25.49 12.45
C PHE A 18 -65.43 24.60 13.67
N LEU A 19 -66.18 24.86 14.73
CA LEU A 19 -66.28 24.06 15.95
C LEU A 19 -67.50 23.15 15.80
N ILE A 20 -67.30 21.83 15.69
CA ILE A 20 -68.31 20.82 16.02
C ILE A 20 -67.61 19.69 16.79
N GLY A 21 -68.06 19.45 18.02
CA GLY A 21 -67.55 18.42 18.90
C GLY A 21 -67.99 17.01 18.48
N GLY A 22 -67.06 16.06 18.61
CA GLY A 22 -67.29 14.63 18.55
C GLY A 22 -66.15 13.91 19.25
N LEU A 23 -66.45 13.26 20.38
CA LEU A 23 -65.54 12.38 21.11
C LEU A 23 -65.18 11.19 20.22
N GLY A 24 -63.97 11.21 19.65
CA GLY A 24 -63.36 10.12 18.91
C GLY A 24 -61.85 10.23 19.05
N GLY A 25 -61.20 9.18 19.54
CA GLY A 25 -59.77 9.16 19.82
C GLY A 25 -58.94 9.62 18.62
N VAL A 26 -58.18 10.70 18.81
CA VAL A 26 -57.20 11.17 17.84
C VAL A 26 -56.03 10.19 17.85
N ARG A 27 -55.99 9.26 16.89
CA ARG A 27 -54.70 8.82 16.36
C ARG A 27 -54.12 10.04 15.67
N ALA A 28 -53.11 10.66 16.28
CA ALA A 28 -52.30 11.68 15.62
C ALA A 28 -51.81 11.07 14.30
N SER A 29 -52.19 11.67 13.17
CA SER A 29 -51.65 11.27 11.87
C SER A 29 -50.14 11.43 11.93
N ALA A 30 -49.39 10.33 11.77
CA ALA A 30 -47.94 10.38 11.69
C ALA A 30 -47.56 11.27 10.51
N PHE A 31 -46.85 12.35 10.79
CA PHE A 31 -46.32 13.26 9.79
C PHE A 31 -45.20 12.55 9.01
N ASP A 32 -45.34 12.42 7.69
CA ASP A 32 -44.23 12.06 6.80
C ASP A 32 -43.66 13.34 6.20
N GLY A 33 -42.34 13.55 6.30
CA GLY A 33 -41.71 14.78 5.81
C GLY A 33 -40.58 15.31 6.69
N ALA A 34 -40.43 16.64 6.70
CA ALA A 34 -39.50 17.36 7.56
C ALA A 34 -40.20 18.47 8.38
N GLY A 35 -39.92 18.57 9.67
CA GLY A 35 -40.58 19.52 10.58
C GLY A 35 -39.68 19.95 11.74
N LEU A 36 -40.12 20.94 12.52
CA LEU A 36 -39.42 21.37 13.73
C LEU A 36 -40.01 20.69 14.97
N VAL A 37 -39.14 20.33 15.92
CA VAL A 37 -39.51 19.66 17.17
C VAL A 37 -38.60 20.10 18.31
N SER A 38 -39.12 20.12 19.55
CA SER A 38 -38.27 20.19 20.74
C SER A 38 -37.83 18.78 21.13
N TYR A 39 -36.54 18.54 21.23
CA TYR A 39 -35.99 17.22 21.56
C TYR A 39 -34.70 17.36 22.35
N TYR A 40 -34.56 16.51 23.39
CA TYR A 40 -33.34 16.43 24.21
C TYR A 40 -32.88 17.79 24.78
N GLY A 41 -33.84 18.63 25.20
CA GLY A 41 -33.58 19.95 25.78
C GLY A 41 -33.22 21.06 24.79
N TYR A 42 -33.33 20.81 23.48
CA TYR A 42 -33.15 21.84 22.45
C TYR A 42 -34.46 22.13 21.73
N ASP A 43 -34.79 23.41 21.66
CA ASP A 43 -35.84 23.94 20.79
C ASP A 43 -35.28 24.09 19.37
N ASP A 44 -36.14 23.97 18.35
CA ASP A 44 -35.77 24.06 16.92
C ASP A 44 -34.88 22.93 16.38
N CYS A 45 -35.00 21.72 16.93
CA CYS A 45 -34.46 20.53 16.25
C CYS A 45 -35.27 20.24 14.97
N ILE A 46 -34.61 19.70 13.94
CA ILE A 46 -35.26 19.32 12.68
C ILE A 46 -35.51 17.81 12.71
N GLU A 47 -36.78 17.42 12.69
CA GLU A 47 -37.22 16.04 12.52
C GLU A 47 -37.33 15.72 11.02
N LEU A 48 -36.71 14.62 10.58
CA LEU A 48 -36.97 13.98 9.29
C LEU A 48 -37.65 12.64 9.57
N ARG A 49 -38.78 12.36 8.93
CA ARG A 49 -39.58 11.17 9.22
C ARG A 49 -40.17 10.53 7.97
N ASN A 50 -40.17 9.20 7.93
CA ASN A 50 -41.02 8.37 7.08
C ASN A 50 -41.77 7.34 7.96
N GLU A 51 -42.50 6.42 7.34
CA GLU A 51 -43.31 5.40 8.04
C GLU A 51 -42.57 4.65 9.15
N LYS A 52 -41.26 4.37 8.95
CA LYS A 52 -40.48 3.49 9.83
C LYS A 52 -39.33 4.18 10.55
N VAL A 53 -38.81 5.26 10.00
CA VAL A 53 -37.57 5.89 10.47
C VAL A 53 -37.81 7.33 10.90
N ARG A 54 -37.21 7.68 12.04
CA ARG A 54 -37.15 9.03 12.57
C ARG A 54 -35.71 9.46 12.72
N VAL A 55 -35.40 10.65 12.24
CA VAL A 55 -34.10 11.32 12.43
C VAL A 55 -34.34 12.65 13.10
N VAL A 56 -33.60 12.96 14.16
CA VAL A 56 -33.66 14.28 14.81
C VAL A 56 -32.31 14.96 14.73
N LEU A 57 -32.28 16.11 14.08
CA LEU A 57 -31.10 16.92 13.84
C LEU A 57 -31.09 18.13 14.77
N CYS A 58 -29.95 18.44 15.37
CA CYS A 58 -29.79 19.50 16.37
C CYS A 58 -28.80 20.58 15.90
N PRO A 59 -29.29 21.69 15.34
CA PRO A 59 -28.48 22.87 15.05
C PRO A 59 -27.92 23.54 16.32
N GLY A 60 -28.65 23.49 17.45
CA GLY A 60 -28.32 24.24 18.67
C GLY A 60 -27.04 23.82 19.41
N ALA A 61 -26.39 22.72 19.02
CA ALA A 61 -25.14 22.27 19.61
C ALA A 61 -24.35 21.40 18.63
N GLY A 62 -23.49 22.02 17.83
CA GLY A 62 -22.53 21.34 16.96
C GLY A 62 -23.13 20.58 15.78
N GLY A 63 -24.38 20.86 15.39
CA GLY A 63 -25.04 20.26 14.22
C GLY A 63 -25.26 18.75 14.28
N ARG A 64 -25.62 18.20 15.45
CA ARG A 64 -25.66 16.75 15.73
C ARG A 64 -26.86 16.02 15.10
N VAL A 65 -26.73 14.70 14.95
CA VAL A 65 -27.86 13.77 14.76
C VAL A 65 -28.18 13.16 16.12
N LEU A 66 -29.18 13.67 16.83
CA LEU A 66 -29.55 13.21 18.17
C LEU A 66 -30.29 11.87 18.16
N GLU A 67 -31.05 11.62 17.12
CA GLU A 67 -31.77 10.35 16.96
C GLU A 67 -31.64 9.83 15.55
N TYR A 68 -31.43 8.52 15.45
CA TYR A 68 -31.61 7.74 14.24
C TYR A 68 -32.28 6.43 14.65
N SER A 69 -33.61 6.40 14.56
CA SER A 69 -34.43 5.29 15.05
C SER A 69 -35.17 4.57 13.93
N LEU A 70 -35.32 3.26 14.12
CA LEU A 70 -36.16 2.39 13.30
C LEU A 70 -37.26 1.83 14.21
N GLU A 71 -38.52 2.03 13.80
CA GLU A 71 -39.71 1.61 14.53
C GLU A 71 -39.69 2.07 16.01
N GLY A 72 -39.21 3.29 16.23
CA GLY A 72 -39.16 3.94 17.55
C GLY A 72 -37.96 3.57 18.42
N THR A 73 -37.08 2.66 17.98
CA THR A 73 -35.87 2.29 18.72
C THR A 73 -34.66 3.04 18.18
N ASN A 74 -34.04 3.91 18.97
CA ASN A 74 -32.86 4.68 18.59
C ASN A 74 -31.57 3.84 18.72
N VAL A 75 -30.74 3.83 17.68
CA VAL A 75 -29.44 3.14 17.71
C VAL A 75 -28.33 4.01 18.32
N LEU A 76 -28.53 5.34 18.35
CA LEU A 76 -27.55 6.29 18.88
C LEU A 76 -27.62 6.37 20.40
N SER A 77 -26.45 6.53 21.02
CA SER A 77 -26.35 6.79 22.46
C SER A 77 -26.49 8.29 22.74
N LEU A 78 -27.32 8.63 23.72
CA LEU A 78 -27.51 10.00 24.24
C LEU A 78 -27.19 10.00 25.73
N SER A 79 -26.30 10.89 26.17
CA SER A 79 -25.93 11.03 27.58
C SER A 79 -27.01 11.77 28.37
N PRO A 80 -27.62 11.22 29.43
CA PRO A 80 -28.65 11.93 30.19
C PRO A 80 -28.26 13.35 30.62
N ASP A 81 -26.98 13.55 30.99
CA ASP A 81 -26.41 14.82 31.41
C ASP A 81 -26.17 15.84 30.26
N GLY A 82 -26.42 15.44 29.00
CA GLY A 82 -26.20 16.26 27.81
C GLY A 82 -27.44 17.00 27.30
N ALA A 83 -28.61 16.77 27.91
CA ALA A 83 -29.87 17.38 27.48
C ALA A 83 -29.83 18.90 27.65
N GLY A 84 -30.03 19.64 26.55
CA GLY A 84 -30.04 21.11 26.53
C GLY A 84 -28.70 21.79 26.81
N TRP A 85 -27.60 21.02 26.94
CA TRP A 85 -26.30 21.60 27.27
C TRP A 85 -25.80 22.56 26.18
N LYS A 86 -25.28 23.72 26.58
CA LYS A 86 -24.68 24.71 25.69
C LYS A 86 -23.23 25.00 26.06
N ALA A 87 -22.39 25.23 25.07
CA ALA A 87 -21.04 25.72 25.29
C ALA A 87 -21.05 27.07 26.02
N GLY A 88 -20.20 27.20 27.05
CA GLY A 88 -20.11 28.42 27.86
C GLY A 88 -21.21 28.60 28.92
N SER A 89 -22.09 27.61 29.11
CA SER A 89 -23.15 27.61 30.15
C SER A 89 -22.63 27.59 31.60
N GLY A 90 -21.35 27.26 31.80
CA GLY A 90 -20.76 27.02 33.13
C GLY A 90 -21.04 25.63 33.69
N GLU A 91 -21.90 24.84 33.03
CA GLU A 91 -22.15 23.44 33.37
C GLU A 91 -21.00 22.53 32.92
N LYS A 92 -20.79 21.43 33.66
CA LYS A 92 -19.77 20.42 33.31
C LYS A 92 -20.07 19.89 31.91
N ARG A 93 -19.04 19.86 31.06
CA ARG A 93 -19.14 19.32 29.70
C ARG A 93 -19.67 17.87 29.74
N PRO A 94 -20.74 17.54 29.01
CA PRO A 94 -21.28 16.19 28.99
C PRO A 94 -20.35 15.24 28.25
N LEU A 95 -20.59 13.94 28.47
CA LEU A 95 -19.94 12.89 27.71
C LEU A 95 -20.29 12.99 26.23
N LEU A 96 -19.38 12.49 25.38
CA LEU A 96 -19.59 12.49 23.94
C LEU A 96 -20.72 11.52 23.57
N ASP A 97 -21.61 11.99 22.71
CA ASP A 97 -22.86 11.32 22.35
C ASP A 97 -23.28 11.70 20.91
N ALA A 98 -24.36 11.05 20.45
CA ALA A 98 -25.05 11.32 19.20
C ALA A 98 -24.20 11.10 17.92
N GLY A 99 -24.78 11.40 16.75
CA GLY A 99 -24.05 11.49 15.50
C GLY A 99 -23.34 12.84 15.36
N ARG A 100 -22.02 12.82 15.19
CA ARG A 100 -21.16 13.98 14.98
C ARG A 100 -20.35 13.80 13.69
N PHE A 101 -20.08 14.89 13.00
CA PHE A 101 -19.25 14.86 11.79
C PHE A 101 -18.12 15.88 11.98
N ASP A 102 -17.09 15.49 12.70
CA ASP A 102 -15.96 16.36 13.01
C ASP A 102 -14.99 16.46 11.81
N ILE A 103 -13.88 17.17 12.01
CA ILE A 103 -12.75 17.24 11.09
C ILE A 103 -11.45 16.85 11.79
N GLY A 104 -10.49 16.35 11.02
CA GLY A 104 -9.10 16.10 11.45
C GLY A 104 -8.08 16.83 10.58
N PRO A 105 -6.76 16.67 10.84
CA PRO A 105 -6.16 15.74 11.79
C PRO A 105 -6.40 16.11 13.25
N GLU A 106 -6.74 15.12 14.08
CA GLU A 106 -7.04 15.32 15.50
C GLU A 106 -5.89 15.96 16.31
N LYS A 107 -4.62 15.66 15.95
CA LYS A 107 -3.44 16.15 16.68
C LYS A 107 -3.04 17.58 16.31
N VAL A 108 -3.58 18.14 15.23
CA VAL A 108 -3.15 19.43 14.66
C VAL A 108 -4.27 20.45 14.66
N ILE A 109 -5.51 20.04 14.37
CA ILE A 109 -6.65 20.93 14.40
C ILE A 109 -7.10 21.10 15.85
N ASN A 110 -7.05 22.33 16.33
CA ASN A 110 -7.80 22.69 17.52
C ASN A 110 -9.29 22.64 17.18
N ARG A 111 -9.98 21.62 17.67
CA ARG A 111 -11.43 21.47 17.50
C ARG A 111 -12.11 22.46 18.45
N GLY A 112 -12.09 23.74 18.07
CA GLY A 112 -12.62 24.85 18.84
C GLY A 112 -14.10 24.68 19.21
N GLN A 113 -14.60 25.51 20.13
CA GLN A 113 -15.99 25.41 20.58
C GLN A 113 -17.02 25.68 19.46
N VAL A 114 -16.64 26.39 18.40
CA VAL A 114 -17.55 26.83 17.33
C VAL A 114 -18.07 25.64 16.51
N LEU A 115 -17.18 24.84 15.91
CA LEU A 115 -17.59 23.71 15.08
C LEU A 115 -18.15 22.56 15.93
N TRP A 116 -17.58 22.33 17.12
CA TRP A 116 -17.91 21.14 17.91
C TRP A 116 -19.14 21.30 18.81
N SER A 117 -19.36 22.49 19.37
CA SER A 117 -20.41 22.73 20.38
C SER A 117 -21.22 24.02 20.18
N GLY A 118 -20.87 24.83 19.18
CA GLY A 118 -21.53 26.11 18.93
C GLY A 118 -22.93 25.94 18.33
N GLU A 119 -23.70 27.01 18.36
CA GLU A 119 -24.99 27.08 17.68
C GLU A 119 -24.79 27.22 16.17
N TRP A 120 -25.50 26.38 15.42
CA TRP A 120 -25.50 26.33 13.96
C TRP A 120 -26.88 26.75 13.43
N ARG A 121 -26.93 27.09 12.14
CA ARG A 121 -28.20 27.40 11.46
C ARG A 121 -28.76 26.14 10.82
N GLY A 122 -29.97 25.74 11.21
CA GLY A 122 -30.74 24.66 10.57
C GLY A 122 -31.77 25.18 9.57
N GLU A 123 -31.92 24.50 8.45
CA GLU A 123 -32.89 24.81 7.40
C GLU A 123 -33.51 23.52 6.88
N ILE A 124 -34.84 23.47 6.75
CA ILE A 124 -35.52 22.40 6.00
C ILE A 124 -35.39 22.75 4.52
N THR A 125 -34.75 21.89 3.74
CA THR A 125 -34.41 22.15 2.33
C THR A 125 -35.27 21.36 1.34
N GLY A 126 -36.08 20.42 1.83
CA GLY A 126 -37.00 19.64 1.01
C GLY A 126 -37.81 18.65 1.83
N ASP A 127 -38.58 17.83 1.13
CA ASP A 127 -39.31 16.72 1.74
C ASP A 127 -38.31 15.71 2.31
N ARG A 128 -38.29 15.54 3.64
CA ARG A 128 -37.27 14.74 4.38
C ARG A 128 -35.81 15.18 4.15
N ALA A 129 -35.59 16.46 3.82
CA ALA A 129 -34.26 17.01 3.63
C ALA A 129 -34.01 18.25 4.51
N ALA A 130 -32.78 18.34 5.04
CA ALA A 130 -32.34 19.48 5.83
C ALA A 130 -30.88 19.82 5.58
N ARG A 131 -30.54 21.08 5.80
CA ARG A 131 -29.17 21.60 5.82
C ARG A 131 -28.87 22.24 7.17
N ILE A 132 -27.71 21.92 7.74
CA ILE A 132 -27.21 22.56 8.95
C ILE A 132 -25.86 23.19 8.64
N THR A 133 -25.74 24.50 8.84
CA THR A 133 -24.54 25.27 8.51
C THR A 133 -23.90 25.83 9.77
N SER A 134 -22.62 25.54 9.97
CA SER A 134 -21.85 26.07 11.09
C SER A 134 -21.60 27.57 10.93
N GLN A 135 -21.23 28.20 12.04
CA GLN A 135 -20.51 29.47 11.97
C GLN A 135 -19.12 29.26 11.37
N PHE A 136 -18.50 30.32 10.87
CA PHE A 136 -17.09 30.28 10.48
C PHE A 136 -16.24 30.11 11.74
N ASP A 137 -15.30 29.17 11.72
CA ASP A 137 -14.37 28.96 12.81
C ASP A 137 -13.00 29.58 12.48
N PRO A 138 -12.59 30.67 13.15
CA PRO A 138 -11.35 31.35 12.83
C PRO A 138 -10.10 30.54 13.17
N GLU A 139 -10.19 29.56 14.09
CA GLU A 139 -9.06 28.72 14.47
C GLU A 139 -8.70 27.71 13.37
N SER A 140 -9.68 26.93 12.90
CA SER A 140 -9.48 26.01 11.78
C SER A 140 -9.49 26.69 10.41
N GLY A 141 -10.07 27.88 10.30
CA GLY A 141 -10.21 28.61 9.05
C GLY A 141 -11.31 28.09 8.12
N VAL A 142 -12.21 27.23 8.62
CA VAL A 142 -13.25 26.59 7.81
C VAL A 142 -14.66 26.86 8.31
N ARG A 143 -15.62 26.63 7.42
CA ARG A 143 -17.04 26.45 7.74
C ARG A 143 -17.47 25.06 7.32
N LEU A 144 -18.34 24.45 8.12
CA LEU A 144 -18.94 23.15 7.84
C LEU A 144 -20.41 23.33 7.40
N ILE A 145 -20.77 22.62 6.34
CA ILE A 145 -22.16 22.53 5.87
C ILE A 145 -22.52 21.05 5.86
N ARG A 146 -23.60 20.68 6.54
CA ARG A 146 -24.11 19.31 6.57
C ARG A 146 -25.47 19.26 5.87
N GLU A 147 -25.61 18.34 4.94
CA GLU A 147 -26.86 18.10 4.23
C GLU A 147 -27.33 16.68 4.53
N PHE A 148 -28.58 16.58 4.96
CA PHE A 148 -29.23 15.34 5.36
C PHE A 148 -30.42 15.10 4.45
N HIS A 149 -30.57 13.85 4.00
CA HIS A 149 -31.75 13.42 3.25
C HIS A 149 -32.13 12.01 3.68
N LEU A 150 -33.32 11.87 4.26
CA LEU A 150 -33.92 10.59 4.61
C LEU A 150 -34.72 10.06 3.42
N HIS A 151 -34.48 8.81 3.04
CA HIS A 151 -35.18 8.16 1.95
C HIS A 151 -36.70 8.09 2.19
N GLU A 152 -37.49 8.12 1.12
CA GLU A 152 -38.96 8.15 1.19
C GLU A 152 -39.55 6.95 1.94
N THR A 153 -39.03 5.76 1.68
CA THR A 153 -39.58 4.50 2.23
C THR A 153 -38.57 3.62 2.96
N GLU A 154 -37.28 3.90 2.80
CA GLU A 154 -36.19 3.04 3.29
C GLU A 154 -35.55 3.69 4.51
N SER A 155 -34.74 2.93 5.23
CA SER A 155 -34.00 3.46 6.38
C SER A 155 -32.85 4.40 6.02
N GLN A 156 -32.50 4.52 4.73
CA GLN A 156 -31.29 5.22 4.31
C GLN A 156 -31.33 6.70 4.71
N LEU A 157 -30.35 7.12 5.49
CA LEU A 157 -30.03 8.52 5.73
C LEU A 157 -28.74 8.86 5.00
N ARG A 158 -28.82 9.76 4.01
CA ARG A 158 -27.65 10.33 3.36
C ARG A 158 -27.17 11.53 4.16
N CYS A 159 -25.90 11.52 4.56
CA CYS A 159 -25.24 12.56 5.34
C CYS A 159 -24.05 13.09 4.55
N THR A 160 -24.15 14.28 3.96
CA THR A 160 -23.05 14.92 3.24
C THR A 160 -22.49 16.05 4.10
N GLN A 161 -21.21 15.97 4.47
CA GLN A 161 -20.49 17.09 5.07
C GLN A 161 -19.60 17.74 4.02
N THR A 162 -19.74 19.06 3.86
CA THR A 162 -18.87 19.90 3.05
C THR A 162 -18.04 20.79 3.95
N ILE A 163 -16.72 20.75 3.77
CA ILE A 163 -15.76 21.65 4.41
C ILE A 163 -15.44 22.77 3.42
N VAL A 164 -15.62 24.02 3.83
CA VAL A 164 -15.33 25.21 3.01
C VAL A 164 -14.20 26.00 3.67
N ASN A 165 -13.11 26.25 2.94
CA ASN A 165 -12.05 27.15 3.41
C ASN A 165 -12.48 28.61 3.18
N GLU A 166 -12.90 29.29 4.25
CA GLU A 166 -13.27 30.71 4.23
C GLU A 166 -12.12 31.62 4.73
N SER A 167 -10.97 31.05 5.07
CA SER A 167 -9.79 31.80 5.48
C SER A 167 -9.01 32.36 4.28
N GLN A 168 -8.04 33.24 4.56
CA GLN A 168 -7.15 33.81 3.54
C GLN A 168 -5.90 32.95 3.26
N LYS A 169 -5.79 31.77 3.87
CA LYS A 169 -4.65 30.85 3.72
C LYS A 169 -5.10 29.45 3.32
N PRO A 170 -4.23 28.62 2.70
CA PRO A 170 -4.53 27.21 2.52
C PRO A 170 -4.73 26.50 3.87
N VAL A 171 -5.62 25.51 3.90
CA VAL A 171 -5.86 24.64 5.06
C VAL A 171 -5.77 23.19 4.62
N SER A 172 -5.23 22.33 5.49
CA SER A 172 -5.19 20.88 5.29
C SER A 172 -6.05 20.22 6.35
N VAL A 173 -7.11 19.55 5.92
CA VAL A 173 -8.17 19.01 6.78
C VAL A 173 -8.60 17.63 6.27
N CYS A 174 -9.36 16.87 7.04
CA CYS A 174 -10.09 15.70 6.56
C CYS A 174 -11.45 15.58 7.21
N HIS A 175 -12.30 14.77 6.59
CA HIS A 175 -13.60 14.40 7.17
C HIS A 175 -13.44 13.35 8.26
N TRP A 176 -14.20 13.48 9.35
CA TRP A 176 -14.16 12.56 10.50
C TRP A 176 -15.56 12.27 11.07
N GLY A 177 -16.18 11.18 10.65
CA GLY A 177 -17.60 10.87 10.84
C GLY A 177 -18.00 10.20 12.16
N ARG A 178 -17.68 10.81 13.30
CA ARG A 178 -17.87 10.28 14.67
C ARG A 178 -19.32 9.92 15.02
N THR A 179 -19.66 8.64 15.12
CA THR A 179 -21.02 8.20 15.46
C THR A 179 -21.05 7.40 16.75
N PHE A 180 -21.70 7.94 17.78
CA PHE A 180 -21.84 7.24 19.07
C PHE A 180 -23.12 6.39 19.09
N ALA A 181 -22.95 5.08 19.04
CA ALA A 181 -24.03 4.12 19.17
C ALA A 181 -24.12 3.56 20.59
N VAL A 182 -25.29 3.00 20.93
CA VAL A 182 -25.48 2.22 22.17
C VAL A 182 -24.41 1.13 22.26
N GLY A 183 -23.74 0.99 23.40
CA GLY A 183 -22.59 0.09 23.57
C GLY A 183 -22.95 -1.39 23.67
N GLY A 184 -21.93 -2.24 23.74
CA GLY A 184 -22.09 -3.69 23.97
C GLY A 184 -22.40 -4.53 22.73
N GLY A 185 -22.42 -3.95 21.54
CA GLY A 185 -22.67 -4.64 20.28
C GLY A 185 -21.44 -5.29 19.64
N VAL A 186 -21.57 -5.66 18.36
CA VAL A 186 -20.50 -6.30 17.56
C VAL A 186 -20.20 -5.44 16.33
N VAL A 187 -18.93 -5.10 16.12
CA VAL A 187 -18.48 -4.36 14.93
C VAL A 187 -17.92 -5.34 13.89
N VAL A 188 -18.36 -5.22 12.65
CA VAL A 188 -17.92 -6.03 11.52
C VAL A 188 -17.27 -5.12 10.48
N VAL A 189 -15.96 -5.30 10.24
CA VAL A 189 -15.17 -4.52 9.29
C VAL A 189 -14.59 -5.45 8.21
N PRO A 190 -14.89 -5.26 6.92
CA PRO A 190 -14.25 -6.02 5.85
C PRO A 190 -12.75 -5.73 5.76
N ARG A 191 -11.93 -6.72 5.42
CA ARG A 191 -10.50 -6.54 5.15
C ARG A 191 -10.27 -6.11 3.70
N SER A 192 -9.30 -5.23 3.51
CA SER A 192 -8.77 -4.89 2.20
C SER A 192 -7.89 -6.02 1.67
N SER A 193 -7.98 -6.33 0.36
CA SER A 193 -7.09 -7.30 -0.30
C SER A 193 -5.61 -6.87 -0.30
N ARG A 194 -5.36 -5.56 -0.16
CA ARG A 194 -4.03 -4.94 -0.01
C ARG A 194 -3.96 -4.09 1.28
N GLY A 195 -4.31 -4.67 2.42
CA GLY A 195 -4.15 -4.02 3.72
C GLY A 195 -2.67 -3.84 4.11
N ARG A 196 -2.35 -2.74 4.77
CA ARG A 196 -1.03 -2.41 5.34
C ARG A 196 -0.79 -3.15 6.66
N PHE A 197 -1.85 -3.52 7.37
CA PHE A 197 -1.76 -4.14 8.69
C PHE A 197 -1.86 -5.67 8.61
N PRO A 198 -0.91 -6.43 9.18
CA PRO A 198 -0.88 -7.89 9.11
C PRO A 198 -2.21 -8.56 9.52
N ASN A 199 -2.82 -8.08 10.61
CA ASN A 199 -4.07 -8.61 11.14
C ASN A 199 -5.31 -7.86 10.60
N GLY A 200 -5.14 -6.90 9.67
CA GLY A 200 -6.21 -6.08 9.12
C GLY A 200 -6.69 -4.95 10.04
N TYR A 201 -6.05 -4.76 11.19
CA TYR A 201 -6.32 -3.68 12.14
C TYR A 201 -5.07 -3.37 12.99
N VAL A 202 -5.10 -2.21 13.65
CA VAL A 202 -4.14 -1.78 14.67
C VAL A 202 -4.88 -1.43 15.96
N MET A 203 -4.14 -1.41 17.07
CA MET A 203 -4.69 -1.07 18.39
C MET A 203 -3.85 0.01 19.05
N TYR A 204 -4.48 1.05 19.59
CA TYR A 204 -3.78 2.17 20.24
C TYR A 204 -3.56 1.86 21.71
N GLU A 205 -2.32 2.04 22.17
CA GLU A 205 -1.94 1.98 23.58
C GLU A 205 -1.77 3.41 24.10
N GLY A 206 -2.88 4.00 24.56
CA GLY A 206 -2.89 5.40 24.97
C GLY A 206 -2.65 6.36 23.79
N ALA A 207 -2.07 7.53 24.08
CA ALA A 207 -2.07 8.65 23.12
C ALA A 207 -0.96 8.61 22.05
N ASN A 208 0.08 7.80 22.25
CA ASN A 208 1.35 7.89 21.50
C ASN A 208 1.91 6.54 21.01
N SER A 209 1.26 5.41 21.30
CA SER A 209 1.70 4.08 20.86
C SER A 209 0.61 3.36 20.07
N ILE A 210 1.02 2.61 19.04
CA ILE A 210 0.13 1.83 18.17
C ILE A 210 0.77 0.44 17.96
N GLN A 211 0.05 -0.60 18.36
CA GLN A 211 0.40 -1.98 18.02
C GLN A 211 -0.01 -2.28 16.58
N LEU A 212 0.96 -2.69 15.75
CA LEU A 212 0.73 -3.04 14.34
C LEU A 212 0.27 -4.48 14.13
N LYS A 213 0.51 -5.37 15.10
CA LYS A 213 0.09 -6.77 15.08
C LYS A 213 -0.54 -7.16 16.42
N PRO A 214 -1.65 -6.51 16.82
CA PRO A 214 -2.32 -6.81 18.08
C PRO A 214 -3.01 -8.17 18.05
N GLU A 215 -3.09 -8.80 19.23
CA GLU A 215 -3.89 -10.00 19.49
C GLU A 215 -4.81 -9.69 20.66
N ASP A 216 -6.12 -9.94 20.51
CA ASP A 216 -7.12 -9.63 21.53
C ASP A 216 -8.23 -10.66 21.49
N ALA A 217 -8.63 -11.19 22.66
CA ALA A 217 -9.65 -12.22 22.79
C ALA A 217 -11.06 -11.77 22.34
N LYS A 218 -11.29 -10.47 22.18
CA LYS A 218 -12.53 -9.87 21.67
C LYS A 218 -12.47 -9.54 20.19
N VAL A 219 -11.35 -9.78 19.51
CA VAL A 219 -11.21 -9.53 18.08
C VAL A 219 -10.99 -10.83 17.32
N VAL A 220 -11.95 -11.19 16.47
CA VAL A 220 -11.85 -12.35 15.57
C VAL A 220 -11.35 -11.88 14.21
N VAL A 221 -10.17 -12.34 13.82
CA VAL A 221 -9.55 -12.02 12.52
C VAL A 221 -9.77 -13.17 11.56
N ASN A 222 -10.56 -12.91 10.51
CA ASN A 222 -10.80 -13.85 9.42
C ASN A 222 -10.02 -13.41 8.16
N LYS A 223 -10.03 -14.25 7.12
CA LYS A 223 -9.43 -13.92 5.82
C LYS A 223 -9.99 -12.61 5.23
N ASP A 224 -11.31 -12.44 5.30
CA ASP A 224 -12.01 -11.34 4.62
C ASP A 224 -12.54 -10.26 5.58
N SER A 225 -12.40 -10.42 6.89
CA SER A 225 -13.00 -9.51 7.88
C SER A 225 -12.26 -9.47 9.21
N VAL A 226 -12.48 -8.38 9.95
CA VAL A 226 -12.18 -8.26 11.38
C VAL A 226 -13.50 -8.03 12.11
N ILE A 227 -13.76 -8.83 13.14
CA ILE A 227 -15.00 -8.78 13.93
C ILE A 227 -14.64 -8.47 15.38
N VAL A 228 -15.13 -7.34 15.89
CA VAL A 228 -14.95 -6.90 17.29
C VAL A 228 -16.19 -7.28 18.07
N THR A 229 -16.06 -8.28 18.95
CA THR A 229 -17.17 -8.97 19.63
C THR A 229 -17.54 -8.36 20.98
N GLY A 230 -16.75 -7.42 21.48
CA GLY A 230 -16.94 -6.75 22.76
C GLY A 230 -15.84 -5.73 23.05
N LEU A 231 -15.69 -5.35 24.31
CA LEU A 231 -14.70 -4.38 24.77
C LEU A 231 -13.28 -4.98 24.71
N PRO A 232 -12.39 -4.49 23.83
CA PRO A 232 -11.00 -4.94 23.74
C PRO A 232 -10.15 -4.44 24.92
N GLU A 233 -8.94 -4.98 25.06
CA GLU A 233 -7.95 -4.62 26.10
C GLU A 233 -7.57 -3.14 26.03
N HIS A 234 -7.39 -2.61 24.82
CA HIS A 234 -7.29 -1.18 24.59
C HIS A 234 -8.48 -0.64 23.79
N GLU A 235 -8.98 0.50 24.22
CA GLU A 235 -10.28 1.04 23.81
C GLU A 235 -10.35 1.49 22.35
N LYS A 236 -9.24 1.78 21.66
CA LYS A 236 -9.25 2.34 20.29
C LYS A 236 -8.58 1.43 19.28
N LEU A 237 -9.33 1.11 18.22
CA LEU A 237 -8.93 0.25 17.10
C LEU A 237 -8.96 1.05 15.81
N GLY A 238 -8.02 0.75 14.94
CA GLY A 238 -7.89 1.37 13.63
C GLY A 238 -7.88 0.36 12.50
N PHE A 239 -8.55 0.68 11.40
CA PHE A 239 -8.64 -0.18 10.22
C PHE A 239 -8.30 0.61 8.95
N ASP A 240 -7.67 -0.06 7.99
CA ASP A 240 -7.45 0.43 6.62
C ASP A 240 -8.35 -0.32 5.62
N SER A 241 -9.63 -0.43 5.99
CA SER A 241 -10.65 -1.03 5.14
C SER A 241 -11.05 -0.11 3.99
N HIS A 242 -10.86 -0.58 2.77
CA HIS A 242 -11.27 0.09 1.54
C HIS A 242 -12.52 -0.54 0.92
N ALA A 243 -13.27 -1.34 1.69
CA ALA A 243 -14.53 -1.91 1.22
C ALA A 243 -15.66 -0.87 1.10
N GLY A 244 -15.47 0.32 1.67
CA GLY A 244 -16.44 1.41 1.65
C GLY A 244 -17.67 1.17 2.53
N TRP A 245 -17.56 0.24 3.49
CA TRP A 245 -18.60 0.00 4.49
C TRP A 245 -18.08 -0.73 5.73
N PHE A 246 -18.78 -0.57 6.84
CA PHE A 246 -18.73 -1.46 8.01
C PHE A 246 -20.14 -1.58 8.61
N ALA A 247 -20.34 -2.57 9.48
CA ALA A 247 -21.61 -2.79 10.17
C ALA A 247 -21.42 -2.86 11.69
N TYR A 248 -22.44 -2.43 12.43
CA TYR A 248 -22.54 -2.56 13.87
C TYR A 248 -23.84 -3.28 14.22
N LEU A 249 -23.74 -4.48 14.80
CA LEU A 249 -24.86 -5.24 15.33
C LEU A 249 -25.13 -4.75 16.75
N ALA A 250 -26.16 -3.92 16.90
CA ALA A 250 -26.52 -3.31 18.16
C ALA A 250 -27.35 -4.28 19.04
N PRO A 251 -27.21 -4.22 20.38
CA PRO A 251 -28.04 -5.01 21.30
C PRO A 251 -29.54 -4.73 21.21
N THR A 252 -29.93 -3.64 20.55
CA THR A 252 -31.31 -3.23 20.28
C THR A 252 -31.98 -4.02 19.15
N ASN A 253 -31.40 -5.14 18.70
CA ASN A 253 -31.86 -5.92 17.55
C ASN A 253 -31.90 -5.12 16.23
N GLN A 254 -30.90 -4.26 16.06
CA GLN A 254 -30.71 -3.44 14.87
C GLN A 254 -29.28 -3.63 14.35
N MET A 255 -29.11 -3.56 13.03
CA MET A 255 -27.81 -3.44 12.39
C MET A 255 -27.67 -2.05 11.78
N LEU A 256 -26.75 -1.25 12.32
CA LEU A 256 -26.33 0.01 11.71
C LEU A 256 -25.26 -0.30 10.67
N VAL A 257 -25.52 0.03 9.41
CA VAL A 257 -24.54 -0.07 8.32
C VAL A 257 -24.18 1.34 7.89
N LYS A 258 -22.88 1.65 7.89
CA LYS A 258 -22.37 2.89 7.31
C LYS A 258 -21.62 2.58 6.03
N ARG A 259 -22.04 3.22 4.94
CA ARG A 259 -21.32 3.23 3.66
C ARG A 259 -20.72 4.60 3.39
N PHE A 260 -19.54 4.62 2.81
CA PHE A 260 -18.78 5.83 2.54
C PHE A 260 -17.79 5.58 1.41
N PRO A 261 -17.43 6.62 0.62
CA PRO A 261 -16.40 6.48 -0.39
C PRO A 261 -15.04 6.27 0.29
N THR A 262 -14.22 5.41 -0.31
CA THR A 262 -12.84 5.16 0.12
C THR A 262 -11.91 5.51 -1.02
N TYR A 263 -10.77 6.10 -0.67
CA TYR A 263 -9.80 6.59 -1.65
C TYR A 263 -8.43 5.98 -1.36
N PRO A 264 -8.20 4.69 -1.67
CA PRO A 264 -6.94 3.98 -1.36
C PRO A 264 -5.68 4.70 -1.83
N ASP A 265 -5.88 5.58 -2.80
CA ASP A 265 -4.90 6.29 -3.57
C ASP A 265 -4.62 7.72 -3.08
N ARG A 266 -5.35 8.18 -2.05
CA ARG A 266 -5.22 9.50 -1.43
C ARG A 266 -4.65 9.36 -0.01
N PRO A 267 -3.89 10.36 0.48
CA PRO A 267 -3.39 10.33 1.85
C PRO A 267 -4.54 10.41 2.84
N TYR A 268 -4.47 9.62 3.91
CA TYR A 268 -5.32 9.75 5.09
C TYR A 268 -4.45 10.33 6.20
N ASN A 269 -4.92 11.40 6.84
CA ASN A 269 -4.20 12.18 7.83
C ASN A 269 -4.68 11.89 9.27
N GLU A 270 -5.27 10.70 9.48
CA GLU A 270 -5.22 9.99 10.75
C GLU A 270 -3.77 9.51 10.98
N VAL A 271 -3.29 9.42 12.23
CA VAL A 271 -1.90 9.11 12.59
C VAL A 271 -1.35 7.84 11.93
N ALA A 272 -2.17 6.79 11.80
CA ALA A 272 -1.88 5.54 11.11
C ALA A 272 -2.49 5.47 9.70
N GLY A 273 -3.07 6.55 9.16
CA GLY A 273 -3.68 6.60 7.82
C GLY A 273 -4.95 5.74 7.70
N LEU A 274 -5.75 5.66 8.75
CA LEU A 274 -6.92 4.80 8.84
C LEU A 274 -8.11 5.32 8.03
N THR A 275 -8.93 4.40 7.52
CA THR A 275 -10.22 4.71 6.88
C THR A 275 -11.39 4.54 7.84
N VAL A 276 -11.21 3.74 8.89
CA VAL A 276 -12.19 3.49 9.95
C VAL A 276 -11.47 3.46 11.28
N SER A 277 -12.04 4.12 12.28
CA SER A 277 -11.69 3.94 13.69
C SER A 277 -12.91 3.47 14.47
N VAL A 278 -12.66 2.65 15.49
CA VAL A 278 -13.66 2.22 16.46
C VAL A 278 -13.09 2.49 17.84
N TRP A 279 -13.83 3.22 18.67
CA TRP A 279 -13.40 3.54 20.02
C TRP A 279 -14.48 3.18 21.05
N TYR A 280 -14.05 2.61 22.16
CA TYR A 280 -14.91 2.20 23.27
C TYR A 280 -14.56 3.02 24.52
N PRO A 281 -14.93 4.31 24.56
CA PRO A 281 -14.59 5.19 25.69
C PRO A 281 -15.13 4.69 27.02
N GLU A 282 -16.28 4.00 26.96
CA GLU A 282 -17.02 3.50 28.11
C GLU A 282 -17.76 2.23 27.69
N LYS A 283 -18.11 1.39 28.67
CA LYS A 283 -18.87 0.15 28.41
C LYS A 283 -20.23 0.39 27.73
N GLU A 284 -20.82 1.56 27.93
CA GLU A 284 -22.19 1.89 27.51
C GLU A 284 -22.29 2.51 26.12
N ARG A 285 -21.16 2.78 25.45
CA ARG A 285 -21.16 3.40 24.12
C ARG A 285 -20.01 2.91 23.25
N VAL A 286 -20.23 2.91 21.94
CA VAL A 286 -19.17 2.69 20.95
C VAL A 286 -19.16 3.85 19.98
N GLU A 287 -17.97 4.34 19.67
CA GLU A 287 -17.74 5.34 18.64
C GLU A 287 -17.35 4.65 17.33
N LEU A 288 -18.04 5.01 16.25
CA LEU A 288 -17.91 4.41 14.91
C LEU A 288 -17.54 5.51 13.90
N GLU A 289 -16.31 5.48 13.40
CA GLU A 289 -15.67 6.64 12.75
C GLU A 289 -15.17 6.31 11.34
N PRO A 290 -15.99 6.46 10.26
CA PRO A 290 -15.44 6.58 8.92
C PRO A 290 -14.61 7.87 8.80
N ILE A 291 -13.45 7.75 8.19
CA ILE A 291 -12.50 8.85 7.99
C ILE A 291 -12.40 9.10 6.48
N GLY A 292 -12.31 10.37 6.10
CA GLY A 292 -12.05 10.79 4.72
C GLY A 292 -10.56 11.02 4.46
N PRO A 293 -10.14 11.10 3.18
CA PRO A 293 -8.77 11.46 2.85
C PRO A 293 -8.47 12.90 3.28
N ALA A 294 -7.19 13.26 3.29
CA ALA A 294 -6.75 14.64 3.46
C ALA A 294 -7.18 15.50 2.25
N GLU A 295 -7.61 16.71 2.57
CA GLU A 295 -8.12 17.74 1.67
C GLU A 295 -7.26 19.01 1.87
N ASP A 296 -6.45 19.34 0.87
CA ASP A 296 -5.65 20.56 0.84
C ASP A 296 -6.43 21.65 0.10
N LEU A 297 -7.11 22.49 0.86
CA LEU A 297 -8.05 23.48 0.33
C LEU A 297 -7.42 24.87 0.28
N LYS A 298 -7.32 25.46 -0.92
CA LYS A 298 -7.00 26.89 -1.10
C LYS A 298 -8.19 27.77 -0.64
N PRO A 299 -7.97 29.08 -0.38
CA PRO A 299 -9.06 30.00 -0.07
C PRO A 299 -10.23 29.89 -1.06
N GLY A 300 -11.45 29.73 -0.54
CA GLY A 300 -12.69 29.57 -1.30
C GLY A 300 -12.96 28.16 -1.84
N GLN A 301 -12.01 27.23 -1.76
CA GLN A 301 -12.23 25.84 -2.15
C GLN A 301 -13.05 25.07 -1.11
N ARG A 302 -13.62 23.95 -1.55
CA ARG A 302 -14.44 23.07 -0.73
C ARG A 302 -14.19 21.60 -1.06
N ALA A 303 -14.37 20.74 -0.07
CA ALA A 303 -14.41 19.29 -0.25
C ALA A 303 -15.64 18.71 0.46
N ALA A 304 -16.27 17.73 -0.16
CA ALA A 304 -17.46 17.08 0.38
C ALA A 304 -17.22 15.58 0.57
N PHE A 305 -17.69 15.03 1.68
CA PHE A 305 -17.65 13.61 1.99
C PHE A 305 -19.05 13.15 2.37
N THR A 306 -19.54 12.10 1.70
CA THR A 306 -20.91 11.59 1.90
C THR A 306 -20.88 10.23 2.55
N GLU A 307 -21.52 10.12 3.70
CA GLU A 307 -21.85 8.86 4.33
C GLU A 307 -23.32 8.50 4.04
N GLN A 308 -23.60 7.21 3.92
CA GLN A 308 -24.96 6.68 3.87
C GLN A 308 -25.14 5.72 5.03
N TRP A 309 -26.07 6.06 5.91
CA TRP A 309 -26.41 5.26 7.07
C TRP A 309 -27.66 4.44 6.76
N TRP A 310 -27.65 3.18 7.16
CA TRP A 310 -28.80 2.28 7.03
C TRP A 310 -29.04 1.62 8.38
N LEU A 311 -30.31 1.48 8.76
CA LEU A 311 -30.72 0.81 9.97
C LEU A 311 -31.62 -0.35 9.58
N LEU A 312 -31.11 -1.57 9.76
CA LEU A 312 -31.77 -2.80 9.34
C LEU A 312 -32.24 -3.60 10.56
N PRO A 313 -33.43 -4.21 10.54
CA PRO A 313 -33.81 -5.20 11.56
C PRO A 313 -32.81 -6.36 11.52
N HIS A 314 -32.19 -6.66 12.66
CA HIS A 314 -31.24 -7.76 12.77
C HIS A 314 -31.15 -8.22 14.22
N ALA A 315 -31.54 -9.47 14.50
CA ALA A 315 -31.44 -10.01 15.86
C ALA A 315 -29.99 -9.93 16.37
N PHE A 316 -29.82 -9.55 17.63
CA PHE A 316 -28.50 -9.51 18.24
C PHE A 316 -27.97 -10.95 18.41
N PRO A 317 -26.72 -11.26 17.99
CA PRO A 317 -26.21 -12.63 18.03
C PRO A 317 -26.03 -13.14 19.46
N GLU A 318 -26.52 -14.36 19.73
CA GLU A 318 -26.31 -15.05 21.00
C GLU A 318 -24.83 -15.39 21.21
N ASN A 319 -24.17 -15.91 20.17
CA ASN A 319 -22.73 -16.15 20.13
C ASN A 319 -22.04 -15.13 19.23
N ARG A 320 -21.43 -14.13 19.86
CA ARG A 320 -20.76 -13.02 19.16
C ARG A 320 -19.50 -13.44 18.41
N GLY A 321 -18.83 -14.51 18.86
CA GLY A 321 -17.62 -15.04 18.23
C GLY A 321 -17.88 -15.79 16.93
N GLU A 322 -19.12 -16.18 16.66
CA GLU A 322 -19.54 -16.98 15.51
C GLU A 322 -20.34 -16.17 14.47
N VAL A 323 -20.26 -14.84 14.51
CA VAL A 323 -20.90 -13.99 13.51
C VAL A 323 -20.34 -14.30 12.12
N ASP A 324 -21.19 -14.79 11.21
CA ASP A 324 -20.81 -15.10 9.83
C ASP A 324 -20.71 -13.82 8.98
N PHE A 325 -19.48 -13.45 8.65
CA PHE A 325 -19.20 -12.31 7.78
C PHE A 325 -19.87 -12.41 6.40
N GLN A 326 -19.95 -13.59 5.78
CA GLN A 326 -20.52 -13.73 4.45
C GLN A 326 -22.03 -13.47 4.46
N ASP A 327 -22.72 -13.82 5.54
CA ASP A 327 -24.14 -13.52 5.70
C ASP A 327 -24.37 -12.03 5.94
N ILE A 328 -23.58 -11.38 6.81
CA ILE A 328 -23.62 -9.93 6.98
C ILE A 328 -23.33 -9.22 5.64
N ARG A 329 -22.31 -9.66 4.91
CA ARG A 329 -21.96 -9.13 3.59
C ARG A 329 -23.11 -9.29 2.60
N LYS A 330 -23.78 -10.44 2.54
CA LYS A 330 -24.96 -10.64 1.67
C LYS A 330 -26.09 -9.69 2.04
N ILE A 331 -26.37 -9.51 3.34
CA ILE A 331 -27.41 -8.57 3.80
C ILE A 331 -27.05 -7.15 3.36
N VAL A 332 -25.83 -6.69 3.64
CA VAL A 332 -25.35 -5.37 3.26
C VAL A 332 -25.42 -5.19 1.73
N SER A 333 -24.92 -6.13 0.94
CA SER A 333 -24.97 -6.06 -0.52
C SER A 333 -26.38 -6.02 -1.10
N ARG A 334 -27.36 -6.69 -0.48
CA ARG A 334 -28.76 -6.73 -0.96
C ARG A 334 -29.61 -5.55 -0.49
N ARG A 335 -29.35 -5.05 0.71
CA ARG A 335 -30.22 -4.09 1.41
C ARG A 335 -29.71 -2.66 1.35
N THR A 336 -28.51 -2.42 0.84
CA THR A 336 -27.90 -1.10 0.82
C THR A 336 -27.24 -0.83 -0.53
N THR A 337 -27.33 0.42 -0.99
CA THR A 337 -26.69 0.87 -2.23
C THR A 337 -25.26 1.32 -1.93
N PRO A 338 -24.24 0.98 -2.75
CA PRO A 338 -22.92 1.57 -2.62
C PRO A 338 -23.00 3.10 -2.60
N ALA A 339 -22.24 3.74 -1.70
CA ALA A 339 -22.02 5.18 -1.82
C ALA A 339 -21.35 5.44 -3.18
N GLY A 340 -21.77 6.48 -3.91
CA GLY A 340 -21.20 6.81 -5.22
C GLY A 340 -19.68 6.81 -5.15
N GLN A 341 -19.05 5.86 -5.84
CA GLN A 341 -17.60 5.81 -5.94
C GLN A 341 -17.18 6.92 -6.92
N GLU A 342 -16.44 7.91 -6.41
CA GLU A 342 -15.47 8.62 -7.26
C GLU A 342 -14.54 7.56 -7.89
N PRO A 343 -14.09 7.76 -9.14
CA PRO A 343 -13.57 6.69 -9.99
C PRO A 343 -12.56 5.79 -9.28
N GLY A 344 -12.75 4.48 -9.47
CA GLY A 344 -12.10 3.41 -8.70
C GLY A 344 -10.57 3.48 -8.65
N THR A 345 -10.00 2.71 -7.72
CA THR A 345 -8.55 2.56 -7.54
C THR A 345 -7.84 2.33 -8.87
N ILE A 346 -6.87 3.17 -9.17
CA ILE A 346 -6.09 3.06 -10.39
C ILE A 346 -5.07 1.96 -10.17
N ILE A 347 -5.33 0.77 -10.73
CA ILE A 347 -4.36 -0.33 -10.74
C ILE A 347 -3.36 -0.08 -11.88
N SER A 348 -2.08 0.10 -11.51
CA SER A 348 -0.96 0.16 -12.43
C SER A 348 0.27 -0.52 -11.82
N PRO A 349 0.94 -1.44 -12.54
CA PRO A 349 0.43 -2.08 -13.75
C PRO A 349 -0.68 -3.07 -13.40
N GLU A 350 -1.67 -3.25 -14.27
CA GLU A 350 -2.67 -4.31 -14.16
C GLU A 350 -2.31 -5.43 -15.13
N ILE A 351 -2.02 -6.61 -14.59
CA ILE A 351 -1.74 -7.82 -15.37
C ILE A 351 -3.05 -8.56 -15.60
N HIS A 352 -3.40 -8.79 -16.87
CA HIS A 352 -4.62 -9.48 -17.28
C HIS A 352 -4.38 -10.98 -17.45
N SER A 353 -5.44 -11.77 -17.37
CA SER A 353 -5.38 -13.23 -17.58
C SER A 353 -4.94 -13.63 -19.00
N ASP A 354 -5.06 -12.73 -19.99
CA ASP A 354 -4.56 -12.95 -21.35
C ASP A 354 -3.11 -12.46 -21.55
N ARG A 355 -2.39 -12.22 -20.44
CA ARG A 355 -1.01 -11.71 -20.36
C ARG A 355 -0.80 -10.32 -20.94
N LYS A 356 -1.86 -9.59 -21.26
CA LYS A 356 -1.72 -8.14 -21.51
C LYS A 356 -1.46 -7.41 -20.21
N VAL A 357 -0.81 -6.27 -20.30
CA VAL A 357 -0.54 -5.40 -19.16
C VAL A 357 -1.07 -4.02 -19.46
N THR A 358 -1.92 -3.50 -18.58
CA THR A 358 -2.40 -2.13 -18.65
C THR A 358 -1.61 -1.25 -17.68
N PHE A 359 -0.95 -0.23 -18.21
CA PHE A 359 -0.32 0.83 -17.42
C PHE A 359 -1.28 2.01 -17.30
N ARG A 360 -1.37 2.59 -16.10
CA ARG A 360 -2.20 3.77 -15.83
C ARG A 360 -1.43 4.80 -15.02
N PHE A 361 -1.62 6.08 -15.34
CA PHE A 361 -0.97 7.17 -14.62
C PHE A 361 -1.94 8.33 -14.41
N SER A 362 -2.03 8.80 -13.16
CA SER A 362 -2.84 9.97 -12.79
C SER A 362 -2.01 11.25 -12.95
N GLY A 363 -2.03 11.82 -14.16
CA GLY A 363 -1.14 12.91 -14.54
C GLY A 363 -1.71 14.33 -14.38
N GLY A 364 -2.95 14.51 -13.92
CA GLY A 364 -3.56 15.84 -13.81
C GLY A 364 -3.46 16.65 -15.11
N ASP A 365 -2.75 17.78 -15.08
CA ASP A 365 -2.52 18.67 -16.22
C ASP A 365 -1.27 18.35 -17.06
N SER A 366 -0.64 17.19 -16.88
CA SER A 366 0.50 16.75 -17.70
C SER A 366 0.18 16.81 -19.19
N LYS A 367 1.20 17.16 -20.00
CA LYS A 367 1.06 17.29 -21.47
C LYS A 367 1.33 15.97 -22.19
N SER A 368 2.19 15.14 -21.63
CA SER A 368 2.59 13.85 -22.17
C SER A 368 2.92 12.86 -21.07
N VAL A 369 2.44 11.62 -21.24
CA VAL A 369 2.82 10.48 -20.42
C VAL A 369 3.16 9.32 -21.34
N ASN A 370 4.35 8.75 -21.15
CA ASN A 370 4.81 7.54 -21.86
C ASN A 370 5.20 6.48 -20.84
N VAL A 371 5.16 5.21 -21.23
CA VAL A 371 5.77 4.11 -20.48
C VAL A 371 6.94 3.56 -21.28
N ARG A 372 8.07 3.38 -20.63
CA ARG A 372 9.24 2.67 -21.19
C ARG A 372 9.27 1.28 -20.58
N LEU A 373 8.98 0.28 -21.40
CA LEU A 373 9.00 -1.14 -21.04
C LEU A 373 10.08 -1.83 -21.88
N ASN A 374 11.08 -2.48 -21.25
CA ASN A 374 12.21 -3.11 -21.95
C ASN A 374 12.79 -2.22 -23.07
N HIS A 375 13.15 -0.98 -22.73
CA HIS A 375 13.67 0.08 -23.63
C HIS A 375 12.69 0.65 -24.65
N LYS A 376 11.53 0.04 -24.88
CA LYS A 376 10.51 0.55 -25.80
C LYS A 376 9.65 1.62 -25.13
N LEU A 377 9.74 2.85 -25.62
CA LEU A 377 8.89 3.96 -25.22
C LEU A 377 7.53 3.87 -25.94
N THR A 378 6.44 3.91 -25.18
CA THR A 378 5.07 3.85 -25.71
C THR A 378 4.23 4.97 -25.12
N PRO A 379 3.58 5.81 -25.93
CA PRO A 379 2.73 6.88 -25.43
C PRO A 379 1.43 6.34 -24.83
N LEU A 380 1.02 6.92 -23.70
CA LEU A 380 -0.30 6.68 -23.10
C LEU A 380 -1.31 7.65 -23.69
N LYS A 381 -2.58 7.26 -23.66
CA LYS A 381 -3.72 8.11 -24.07
C LYS A 381 -4.50 8.54 -22.84
N ARG A 382 -4.84 9.82 -22.76
CA ARG A 382 -5.68 10.39 -21.70
C ARG A 382 -7.15 10.09 -21.97
N ASP A 383 -7.86 9.53 -20.99
CA ASP A 383 -9.29 9.29 -21.05
C ASP A 383 -10.11 10.47 -20.51
N ALA A 384 -11.45 10.33 -20.51
CA ALA A 384 -12.38 11.37 -20.09
C ALA A 384 -12.28 11.73 -18.59
N ASP A 385 -11.80 10.80 -17.77
CA ASP A 385 -11.58 10.98 -16.33
C ASP A 385 -10.18 11.57 -16.05
N GLY A 386 -9.42 11.87 -17.10
CA GLY A 386 -8.10 12.47 -17.01
C GLY A 386 -6.97 11.49 -16.72
N ILE A 387 -7.22 10.18 -16.79
CA ILE A 387 -6.24 9.12 -16.55
C ILE A 387 -5.52 8.76 -17.84
N TRP A 388 -4.20 8.69 -17.78
CA TRP A 388 -3.37 8.23 -18.89
C TRP A 388 -3.34 6.71 -18.88
N LYS A 389 -3.60 6.06 -20.01
CA LYS A 389 -3.62 4.60 -20.14
C LYS A 389 -2.98 4.09 -21.43
N VAL A 390 -2.32 2.94 -21.34
CA VAL A 390 -1.96 2.10 -22.49
C VAL A 390 -2.06 0.63 -22.11
N THR A 391 -2.32 -0.24 -23.07
CA THR A 391 -2.34 -1.70 -22.86
C THR A 391 -1.42 -2.37 -23.88
N THR A 392 -0.58 -3.27 -23.40
CA THR A 392 0.37 -4.01 -24.25
C THR A 392 -0.34 -5.04 -25.12
N LYS A 393 0.39 -5.61 -26.08
CA LYS A 393 0.10 -6.97 -26.57
C LYS A 393 0.40 -7.99 -25.45
N PRO A 394 -0.13 -9.22 -25.53
CA PRO A 394 0.26 -10.28 -24.60
C PRO A 394 1.78 -10.38 -24.47
N LEU A 395 2.27 -10.37 -23.23
CA LEU A 395 3.68 -10.55 -22.91
C LEU A 395 3.95 -12.03 -22.60
N MET A 396 5.20 -12.45 -22.75
CA MET A 396 5.60 -13.77 -22.29
C MET A 396 5.66 -13.79 -20.75
N PRO A 397 5.55 -14.97 -20.12
CA PRO A 397 5.81 -15.09 -18.69
C PRO A 397 7.21 -14.58 -18.34
N GLY A 398 7.34 -13.93 -17.20
CA GLY A 398 8.60 -13.39 -16.70
C GLY A 398 8.46 -12.04 -16.01
N ILE A 399 9.59 -11.55 -15.52
CA ILE A 399 9.69 -10.28 -14.77
C ILE A 399 10.19 -9.17 -15.69
N TYR A 400 9.49 -8.04 -15.67
CA TYR A 400 9.71 -6.90 -16.55
C TYR A 400 10.04 -5.63 -15.78
N GLU A 401 10.98 -4.86 -16.31
CA GLU A 401 11.36 -3.52 -15.83
C GLU A 401 10.62 -2.45 -16.65
N TYR A 402 10.05 -1.45 -15.97
CA TYR A 402 9.46 -0.30 -16.62
C TYR A 402 9.60 1.00 -15.81
N VAL A 403 9.44 2.12 -16.50
CA VAL A 403 9.39 3.47 -15.90
C VAL A 403 8.47 4.36 -16.73
N PHE A 404 7.77 5.29 -16.09
CA PHE A 404 7.04 6.33 -16.80
C PHE A 404 7.97 7.46 -17.23
N GLU A 405 7.61 8.13 -18.32
CA GLU A 405 8.22 9.38 -18.76
C GLU A 405 7.09 10.43 -18.86
N VAL A 406 7.02 11.30 -17.86
CA VAL A 406 5.96 12.30 -17.67
C VAL A 406 6.56 13.67 -17.97
N ASP A 407 6.10 14.32 -19.04
CA ASP A 407 6.63 15.62 -19.48
C ASP A 407 8.17 15.67 -19.58
N GLY A 408 8.76 14.57 -20.04
CA GLY A 408 10.21 14.39 -20.22
C GLY A 408 10.98 13.93 -18.98
N VAL A 409 10.30 13.76 -17.83
CA VAL A 409 10.92 13.31 -16.57
C VAL A 409 10.63 11.83 -16.34
N ARG A 410 11.66 11.05 -16.00
CA ARG A 410 11.47 9.63 -15.61
C ARG A 410 10.90 9.54 -14.20
N VAL A 411 9.82 8.79 -14.06
CA VAL A 411 9.11 8.61 -12.79
C VAL A 411 8.78 7.13 -12.65
N THR A 412 9.14 6.51 -11.53
CA THR A 412 8.64 5.16 -11.20
C THR A 412 7.13 5.19 -11.05
N ASP A 413 6.47 4.06 -11.24
CA ASP A 413 5.03 3.98 -11.06
C ASP A 413 4.66 4.19 -9.58
N PRO A 414 4.00 5.31 -9.23
CA PRO A 414 3.68 5.62 -7.84
C PRO A 414 2.66 4.64 -7.25
N ARG A 415 2.00 3.81 -8.07
CA ARG A 415 1.06 2.76 -7.65
C ARG A 415 1.73 1.40 -7.48
N ASN A 416 2.97 1.26 -7.90
CA ASN A 416 3.71 0.00 -7.84
C ASN A 416 4.82 0.06 -6.78
N ARG A 417 4.65 -0.71 -5.70
CA ARG A 417 5.62 -0.80 -4.61
C ARG A 417 6.82 -1.69 -4.94
N TRP A 418 6.72 -2.50 -5.99
CA TRP A 418 7.82 -3.33 -6.43
C TRP A 418 8.72 -2.50 -7.34
N THR A 419 9.77 -1.95 -6.75
CA THR A 419 10.75 -1.10 -7.43
C THR A 419 12.14 -1.66 -7.23
N LYS A 420 12.89 -1.76 -8.32
CA LYS A 420 14.35 -1.92 -8.31
C LYS A 420 14.97 -0.71 -7.61
N LYS A 421 15.86 -0.98 -6.66
CA LYS A 421 16.43 0.03 -5.75
C LYS A 421 17.81 0.47 -6.26
N TRP A 422 18.30 1.57 -5.69
CA TRP A 422 19.62 2.17 -5.96
C TRP A 422 19.70 3.09 -7.19
N PHE A 423 20.81 3.07 -7.94
CA PHE A 423 21.10 4.05 -9.01
C PHE A 423 20.09 4.02 -10.15
N VAL A 424 19.67 2.82 -10.58
CA VAL A 424 18.68 2.63 -11.64
C VAL A 424 17.34 2.26 -11.00
N CYS A 425 16.57 3.29 -10.64
CA CYS A 425 15.26 3.10 -10.03
C CYS A 425 14.18 2.87 -11.10
N GLN A 426 13.62 1.66 -11.13
CA GLN A 426 12.58 1.24 -12.08
C GLN A 426 11.49 0.44 -11.36
N SER A 427 10.26 0.51 -11.85
CA SER A 427 9.17 -0.32 -11.37
C SER A 427 9.24 -1.71 -12.03
N LEU A 428 8.79 -2.72 -11.30
CA LEU A 428 8.85 -4.13 -11.71
C LEU A 428 7.46 -4.74 -11.71
N PHE A 429 7.18 -5.63 -12.66
CA PHE A 429 6.01 -6.49 -12.59
C PHE A 429 6.33 -7.87 -13.14
N GLU A 430 5.50 -8.83 -12.80
CA GLU A 430 5.63 -10.22 -13.22
C GLU A 430 4.39 -10.63 -14.00
N VAL A 431 4.62 -11.28 -15.13
CA VAL A 431 3.61 -12.02 -15.87
C VAL A 431 3.81 -13.49 -15.50
N PRO A 432 2.91 -14.12 -14.74
CA PRO A 432 3.10 -15.50 -14.30
C PRO A 432 2.93 -16.47 -15.48
N THR A 433 3.46 -17.68 -15.32
CA THR A 433 3.08 -18.83 -16.13
C THR A 433 1.63 -19.22 -15.85
N ASP A 434 1.01 -19.87 -16.82
CA ASP A 434 -0.31 -20.44 -16.60
C ASP A 434 -0.19 -21.56 -15.56
N ALA A 435 -1.07 -21.57 -14.55
CA ALA A 435 -1.02 -22.56 -13.48
C ALA A 435 -1.18 -24.02 -13.96
N SER A 436 -1.65 -24.22 -15.20
CA SER A 436 -1.74 -25.52 -15.87
C SER A 436 -0.55 -25.85 -16.78
N SER A 437 0.44 -24.95 -16.88
CA SER A 437 1.66 -25.17 -17.67
C SER A 437 2.53 -26.23 -17.01
N GLU A 438 2.98 -27.21 -17.80
CA GLU A 438 3.94 -28.24 -17.35
C GLU A 438 5.33 -27.64 -17.07
N GLU A 439 5.65 -26.51 -17.72
CA GLU A 439 6.88 -25.75 -17.50
C GLU A 439 6.54 -24.46 -16.74
N GLN A 440 6.75 -24.48 -15.43
CA GLN A 440 6.73 -23.30 -14.57
C GLN A 440 8.09 -22.60 -14.63
N LEU A 441 8.15 -21.27 -14.48
CA LEU A 441 9.43 -20.56 -14.49
C LEU A 441 10.19 -20.82 -13.19
N LEU A 442 11.51 -21.02 -13.28
CA LEU A 442 12.37 -21.17 -12.10
C LEU A 442 12.36 -19.95 -11.17
N THR A 443 11.89 -18.81 -11.66
CA THR A 443 11.77 -17.55 -10.90
C THR A 443 10.48 -17.47 -10.09
N GLU A 444 9.56 -18.42 -10.24
CA GLU A 444 8.27 -18.45 -9.55
C GLU A 444 8.36 -19.16 -8.20
N HIS A 445 7.46 -18.77 -7.30
CA HIS A 445 7.34 -19.36 -5.96
C HIS A 445 6.53 -20.67 -6.05
N LEU A 446 7.22 -21.77 -6.38
CA LEU A 446 6.63 -23.10 -6.51
C LEU A 446 6.44 -23.75 -5.13
N SER A 447 5.60 -24.78 -5.07
CA SER A 447 5.33 -25.54 -3.84
C SER A 447 6.48 -26.53 -3.52
N VAL A 448 7.67 -26.00 -3.25
CA VAL A 448 8.88 -26.75 -2.88
C VAL A 448 9.39 -26.33 -1.50
N ALA A 449 10.40 -27.01 -0.97
CA ALA A 449 11.08 -26.53 0.24
C ALA A 449 11.86 -25.26 -0.09
N HIS A 450 11.79 -24.25 0.78
CA HIS A 450 12.43 -22.95 0.55
C HIS A 450 13.61 -22.72 1.48
N GLY A 451 14.69 -22.17 0.92
CA GLY A 451 15.85 -21.71 1.68
C GLY A 451 15.56 -20.41 2.43
N VAL A 452 16.56 -19.96 3.19
CA VAL A 452 16.47 -18.70 3.97
C VAL A 452 17.44 -17.69 3.39
N VAL A 453 16.96 -16.47 3.16
CA VAL A 453 17.78 -15.31 2.78
C VAL A 453 18.00 -14.44 4.01
N HIS A 454 19.26 -14.34 4.43
CA HIS A 454 19.74 -13.56 5.55
C HIS A 454 20.30 -12.23 5.07
N ARG A 455 20.14 -11.18 5.86
CA ARG A 455 20.76 -9.87 5.61
C ARG A 455 21.80 -9.58 6.67
N HIS A 456 23.00 -9.26 6.23
CA HIS A 456 24.14 -8.91 7.08
C HIS A 456 24.56 -7.47 6.88
N LEU A 457 24.84 -6.80 8.00
CA LEU A 457 25.60 -5.55 8.04
C LEU A 457 26.90 -5.84 8.79
N TYR A 458 28.04 -5.46 8.22
CA TYR A 458 29.35 -5.79 8.77
C TYR A 458 30.35 -4.64 8.67
N ALA A 459 31.27 -4.59 9.64
CA ALA A 459 32.42 -3.70 9.59
C ALA A 459 33.49 -4.33 8.69
N SER A 460 33.87 -3.64 7.62
CA SER A 460 34.94 -4.06 6.72
C SER A 460 36.25 -3.40 7.13
N GLY A 461 37.26 -4.21 7.45
CA GLY A 461 38.61 -3.70 7.70
C GLY A 461 39.24 -3.14 6.42
N THR A 462 38.93 -3.74 5.28
CA THR A 462 39.40 -3.32 3.96
C THR A 462 38.90 -1.94 3.58
N THR A 463 37.61 -1.65 3.76
CA THR A 463 37.04 -0.33 3.40
C THR A 463 37.07 0.69 4.53
N GLY A 464 37.31 0.25 5.77
CA GLY A 464 37.23 1.09 6.97
C GLY A 464 35.81 1.54 7.31
N GLY A 465 34.79 0.89 6.76
CA GLY A 465 33.39 1.29 6.86
C GLY A 465 32.40 0.15 7.09
N GLN A 466 31.12 0.49 7.20
CA GLN A 466 30.04 -0.49 7.25
C GLN A 466 29.63 -0.91 5.84
N ARG A 467 29.41 -2.21 5.66
CA ARG A 467 29.00 -2.84 4.40
C ARG A 467 27.81 -3.77 4.61
N ALA A 468 27.19 -4.18 3.50
CA ALA A 468 26.03 -5.05 3.51
C ALA A 468 26.19 -6.21 2.52
N ALA A 469 25.61 -7.35 2.87
CA ALA A 469 25.50 -8.52 2.00
C ALA A 469 24.21 -9.29 2.28
N MET A 470 23.69 -9.98 1.27
CA MET A 470 22.65 -10.99 1.42
C MET A 470 23.28 -12.38 1.37
N VAL A 471 22.83 -13.30 2.22
CA VAL A 471 23.31 -14.70 2.23
C VAL A 471 22.12 -15.63 2.10
N TYR A 472 22.12 -16.51 1.10
CA TYR A 472 21.14 -17.57 0.97
C TYR A 472 21.70 -18.88 1.55
N THR A 473 20.89 -19.54 2.38
CA THR A 473 21.12 -20.90 2.87
C THR A 473 20.07 -21.84 2.27
N PRO A 474 20.44 -23.04 1.81
CA PRO A 474 19.52 -23.94 1.11
C PRO A 474 18.45 -24.51 2.05
N PRO A 475 17.34 -25.05 1.50
CA PRO A 475 16.35 -25.76 2.29
C PRO A 475 16.99 -26.89 3.10
N GLY A 476 16.72 -26.95 4.40
CA GLY A 476 17.31 -27.95 5.29
C GLY A 476 18.79 -27.72 5.62
N TYR A 477 19.30 -26.50 5.46
CA TYR A 477 20.63 -26.12 5.93
C TYR A 477 20.84 -26.52 7.40
N ASP A 478 21.95 -27.19 7.67
CA ASP A 478 22.37 -27.68 8.98
C ASP A 478 23.77 -27.13 9.31
N ALA A 479 23.86 -26.34 10.37
CA ALA A 479 25.14 -25.76 10.81
C ALA A 479 26.11 -26.83 11.35
N ASP A 480 25.61 -28.00 11.73
CA ASP A 480 26.37 -29.14 12.26
C ASP A 480 26.54 -30.25 11.21
N ALA A 481 26.29 -29.96 9.93
CA ALA A 481 26.47 -30.93 8.86
C ALA A 481 27.90 -31.51 8.86
N ALA A 482 28.03 -32.80 8.55
CA ALA A 482 29.33 -33.48 8.59
C ALA A 482 30.37 -32.89 7.63
N GLU A 483 29.91 -32.31 6.51
CA GLU A 483 30.75 -31.64 5.53
C GLU A 483 30.28 -30.19 5.36
N PRO A 484 31.22 -29.23 5.25
CA PRO A 484 30.85 -27.84 5.02
C PRO A 484 30.20 -27.68 3.64
N TYR A 485 29.30 -26.71 3.47
CA TYR A 485 28.59 -26.47 2.22
C TYR A 485 29.52 -25.80 1.17
N PRO A 486 29.34 -26.10 -0.14
CA PRO A 486 29.92 -25.28 -1.20
C PRO A 486 29.41 -23.84 -1.10
N VAL A 487 30.22 -22.88 -1.54
CA VAL A 487 29.84 -21.46 -1.49
C VAL A 487 30.01 -20.80 -2.86
N MET A 488 29.05 -19.94 -3.23
CA MET A 488 29.13 -19.10 -4.42
C MET A 488 28.99 -17.62 -4.05
N VAL A 489 29.91 -16.78 -4.51
CA VAL A 489 29.76 -15.32 -4.47
C VAL A 489 29.04 -14.86 -5.75
N LEU A 490 27.94 -14.11 -5.61
CA LEU A 490 27.06 -13.70 -6.70
C LEU A 490 26.92 -12.16 -6.75
N CYS A 491 27.69 -11.54 -7.63
CA CYS A 491 27.85 -10.08 -7.73
C CYS A 491 26.81 -9.43 -8.67
N HIS A 492 26.25 -8.28 -8.26
CA HIS A 492 25.32 -7.50 -9.06
C HIS A 492 26.02 -6.50 -10.02
N GLY A 493 25.24 -5.82 -10.86
CA GLY A 493 25.73 -4.80 -11.80
C GLY A 493 25.85 -3.39 -11.21
N PHE A 494 26.39 -2.44 -11.99
CA PHE A 494 26.67 -1.07 -11.52
C PHE A 494 25.44 -0.30 -11.01
N GLY A 495 24.25 -0.61 -11.48
CA GLY A 495 23.02 0.14 -11.15
C GLY A 495 22.28 -0.36 -9.90
N ASP A 496 22.82 -1.36 -9.22
CA ASP A 496 22.13 -2.24 -8.29
C ASP A 496 22.77 -2.24 -6.88
N ASP A 497 22.20 -3.01 -5.95
CA ASP A 497 22.73 -3.24 -4.61
C ASP A 497 22.68 -4.75 -4.22
N GLU A 498 23.07 -5.08 -2.98
CA GLU A 498 23.15 -6.47 -2.50
C GLU A 498 21.81 -7.24 -2.59
N THR A 499 20.68 -6.55 -2.71
CA THR A 499 19.34 -7.14 -2.79
C THR A 499 18.92 -7.50 -4.21
N ALA A 500 19.64 -7.06 -5.23
CA ALA A 500 19.16 -7.13 -6.61
C ALA A 500 18.97 -8.56 -7.12
N TRP A 501 19.85 -9.49 -6.76
CA TRP A 501 19.73 -10.89 -7.15
C TRP A 501 18.52 -11.59 -6.50
N THR A 502 18.03 -11.15 -5.34
CA THR A 502 16.81 -11.68 -4.72
C THR A 502 15.56 -10.93 -5.18
N ASP A 503 15.61 -9.60 -5.23
CA ASP A 503 14.45 -8.74 -5.52
C ASP A 503 14.08 -8.72 -7.01
N VAL A 504 15.07 -8.85 -7.90
CA VAL A 504 14.91 -8.78 -9.37
C VAL A 504 15.33 -10.08 -10.05
N GLY A 505 16.46 -10.64 -9.62
CA GLY A 505 17.01 -11.88 -10.17
C GLY A 505 16.27 -13.15 -9.75
N ARG A 506 15.54 -13.12 -8.63
CA ARG A 506 14.90 -14.31 -8.02
C ARG A 506 15.87 -15.48 -7.79
N ALA A 507 17.14 -15.19 -7.49
CA ALA A 507 18.17 -16.21 -7.30
C ALA A 507 17.78 -17.24 -6.23
N ASN A 508 17.15 -16.81 -5.13
CA ASN A 508 16.67 -17.71 -4.07
C ASN A 508 15.61 -18.70 -4.58
N LEU A 509 14.67 -18.27 -5.44
CA LEU A 509 13.66 -19.17 -6.01
C LEU A 509 14.26 -20.09 -7.06
N ILE A 510 15.18 -19.58 -7.89
CA ILE A 510 15.93 -20.41 -8.84
C ILE A 510 16.70 -21.51 -8.11
N LEU A 511 17.40 -21.17 -7.03
CA LEU A 511 18.14 -22.13 -6.19
C LEU A 511 17.20 -23.17 -5.57
N ASP A 512 16.11 -22.74 -4.93
CA ASP A 512 15.12 -23.64 -4.32
C ASP A 512 14.57 -24.64 -5.36
N ASN A 513 14.16 -24.13 -6.52
CA ASN A 513 13.54 -24.93 -7.58
C ASN A 513 14.53 -25.93 -8.20
N LEU A 514 15.78 -25.52 -8.43
CA LEU A 514 16.82 -26.41 -8.95
C LEU A 514 17.24 -27.47 -7.92
N ILE A 515 17.34 -27.12 -6.64
CA ILE A 515 17.67 -28.05 -5.54
C ILE A 515 16.55 -29.07 -5.39
N ALA A 516 15.29 -28.62 -5.36
CA ALA A 516 14.13 -29.50 -5.25
C ALA A 516 14.01 -30.45 -6.44
N ALA A 517 14.39 -30.00 -7.64
CA ALA A 517 14.45 -30.83 -8.84
C ALA A 517 15.67 -31.77 -8.90
N GLY A 518 16.58 -31.72 -7.92
CA GLY A 518 17.82 -32.51 -7.90
C GLY A 518 18.81 -32.14 -9.01
N GLN A 519 18.66 -30.97 -9.62
CA GLN A 519 19.52 -30.52 -10.73
C GLN A 519 20.83 -29.91 -10.23
N ILE A 520 20.86 -29.40 -8.99
CA ILE A 520 22.05 -28.90 -8.31
C ILE A 520 22.12 -29.42 -6.88
N SER A 521 23.34 -29.54 -6.35
CA SER A 521 23.56 -29.82 -4.93
C SER A 521 23.30 -28.58 -4.07
N PRO A 522 22.83 -28.72 -2.81
CA PRO A 522 22.70 -27.60 -1.88
C PRO A 522 24.01 -26.81 -1.71
N LEU A 523 23.91 -25.48 -1.76
CA LEU A 523 25.05 -24.56 -1.60
C LEU A 523 24.62 -23.27 -0.90
N VAL A 524 25.58 -22.59 -0.26
CA VAL A 524 25.41 -21.23 0.28
C VAL A 524 25.74 -20.21 -0.80
N VAL A 525 24.92 -19.17 -0.94
CA VAL A 525 25.16 -18.09 -1.93
C VAL A 525 25.29 -16.75 -1.22
N VAL A 526 26.41 -16.06 -1.45
CA VAL A 526 26.76 -14.76 -0.84
C VAL A 526 26.65 -13.67 -1.90
N MET A 527 25.82 -12.67 -1.65
CA MET A 527 25.53 -11.57 -2.57
C MET A 527 26.01 -10.25 -1.95
N PRO A 528 27.23 -9.78 -2.24
CA PRO A 528 27.78 -8.55 -1.68
C PRO A 528 27.19 -7.30 -2.33
N ASN A 529 27.21 -6.18 -1.61
CA ASN A 529 27.08 -4.86 -2.24
C ASN A 529 28.37 -4.56 -3.04
N GLY A 530 28.27 -4.41 -4.35
CA GLY A 530 29.39 -4.24 -5.28
C GLY A 530 30.04 -2.84 -5.29
N HIS A 531 29.64 -1.93 -4.40
CA HIS A 531 30.16 -0.56 -4.32
C HIS A 531 30.82 -0.26 -2.96
N PRO A 532 32.01 -0.83 -2.67
CA PRO A 532 32.78 -0.51 -1.47
C PRO A 532 33.24 0.96 -1.42
N LEU A 533 33.38 1.60 -2.59
CA LEU A 533 33.74 3.02 -2.69
C LEU A 533 32.49 3.84 -3.05
N PRO A 534 32.32 5.03 -2.42
CA PRO A 534 31.24 5.92 -2.81
C PRO A 534 31.45 6.38 -4.26
N PRO A 535 30.45 6.28 -5.14
CA PRO A 535 30.57 6.76 -6.51
C PRO A 535 30.78 8.28 -6.52
N GLU A 536 31.92 8.74 -7.04
CA GLU A 536 32.36 10.15 -6.99
C GLU A 536 31.48 11.08 -7.84
N GLU A 537 31.00 10.59 -8.98
CA GLU A 537 30.03 11.24 -9.84
C GLU A 537 29.01 10.20 -10.27
N ARG A 538 27.78 10.60 -10.59
CA ARG A 538 26.72 9.68 -11.05
C ARG A 538 26.98 9.15 -12.47
N THR A 539 28.23 8.96 -12.84
CA THR A 539 28.76 8.67 -14.16
C THR A 539 29.82 7.57 -14.07
N TRP A 540 30.02 6.89 -15.20
CA TRP A 540 31.02 5.84 -15.34
C TRP A 540 32.40 6.50 -15.53
N SER A 541 33.38 6.21 -14.67
CA SER A 541 34.78 6.58 -14.86
C SER A 541 35.69 5.35 -14.72
N GLU A 542 36.70 5.22 -15.58
CA GLU A 542 37.62 4.08 -15.55
C GLU A 542 38.39 4.00 -14.23
N ASP A 543 38.82 5.14 -13.69
CA ASP A 543 39.56 5.21 -12.42
C ASP A 543 38.70 4.73 -11.22
N TYR A 544 37.43 5.15 -11.14
CA TYR A 544 36.51 4.63 -10.12
C TYR A 544 36.33 3.12 -10.26
N ASN A 545 36.07 2.63 -11.48
CA ASN A 545 35.76 1.22 -11.69
C ASN A 545 36.91 0.30 -11.28
N SER A 546 38.14 0.64 -11.64
CA SER A 546 39.32 -0.15 -11.26
C SER A 546 39.51 -0.18 -9.75
N LYS A 547 39.52 0.99 -9.09
CA LYS A 547 39.65 1.10 -7.62
C LYS A 547 38.52 0.41 -6.88
N ASN A 548 37.28 0.57 -7.34
CA ASN A 548 36.11 -0.05 -6.75
C ASN A 548 36.18 -1.58 -6.85
N SER A 549 36.60 -2.08 -8.01
CA SER A 549 36.76 -3.51 -8.23
C SER A 549 37.86 -4.09 -7.33
N GLU A 550 39.03 -3.43 -7.24
CA GLU A 550 40.13 -3.91 -6.39
C GLU A 550 39.72 -3.96 -4.92
N MET A 551 39.13 -2.86 -4.44
CA MET A 551 38.61 -2.75 -3.07
C MET A 551 37.54 -3.81 -2.77
N LEU A 552 36.67 -4.11 -3.74
CA LEU A 552 35.63 -5.12 -3.55
C LEU A 552 36.23 -6.52 -3.44
N LEU A 553 37.19 -6.85 -4.31
CA LEU A 553 37.85 -8.15 -4.31
C LEU A 553 38.61 -8.38 -3.00
N ASP A 554 39.31 -7.36 -2.50
CA ASP A 554 39.98 -7.43 -1.19
C ASP A 554 38.99 -7.64 -0.06
N ASP A 555 37.87 -6.92 -0.05
CA ASP A 555 36.87 -7.13 1.00
C ASP A 555 36.20 -8.51 0.92
N ILE A 556 35.91 -9.01 -0.29
CA ILE A 556 35.34 -10.35 -0.45
C ILE A 556 36.24 -11.39 0.23
N VAL A 557 37.55 -11.32 -0.03
CA VAL A 557 38.52 -12.31 0.46
C VAL A 557 38.87 -12.09 1.93
N ASN A 558 39.15 -10.84 2.33
CA ASN A 558 39.70 -10.55 3.66
C ASN A 558 38.62 -10.44 4.74
N ASP A 559 37.45 -9.87 4.41
CA ASP A 559 36.42 -9.53 5.40
C ASP A 559 35.15 -10.37 5.24
N LEU A 560 34.52 -10.35 4.06
CA LEU A 560 33.19 -10.91 3.85
C LEU A 560 33.16 -12.43 3.97
N LEU A 561 34.06 -13.15 3.27
CA LEU A 561 34.09 -14.61 3.39
C LEU A 561 34.50 -15.07 4.79
N SER A 562 35.34 -14.30 5.49
CA SER A 562 35.67 -14.54 6.90
C SER A 562 34.42 -14.44 7.79
N LEU A 563 33.60 -13.40 7.62
CA LEU A 563 32.31 -13.27 8.30
C LEU A 563 31.36 -14.42 7.96
N VAL A 564 31.21 -14.76 6.68
CA VAL A 564 30.32 -15.84 6.28
C VAL A 564 30.79 -17.16 6.88
N ALA A 565 32.10 -17.43 6.93
CA ALA A 565 32.64 -18.63 7.55
C ALA A 565 32.47 -18.69 9.08
N SER A 566 32.33 -17.54 9.76
CA SER A 566 32.05 -17.52 11.20
C SER A 566 30.58 -17.76 11.52
N GLU A 567 29.67 -17.40 10.62
CA GLU A 567 28.22 -17.50 10.82
C GLU A 567 27.61 -18.74 10.15
N TYR A 568 28.28 -19.31 9.14
CA TYR A 568 27.78 -20.40 8.32
C TYR A 568 28.85 -21.49 8.12
N HIS A 569 28.40 -22.75 8.06
CA HIS A 569 29.25 -23.91 7.84
C HIS A 569 29.60 -24.05 6.35
N ILE A 570 30.49 -23.18 5.88
CA ILE A 570 30.95 -23.12 4.48
C ILE A 570 32.38 -23.64 4.32
N THR A 571 32.69 -24.08 3.11
CA THR A 571 33.99 -24.64 2.74
C THR A 571 35.06 -23.56 2.59
N ASP A 572 36.31 -23.88 2.95
CA ASP A 572 37.49 -23.08 2.61
C ASP A 572 38.19 -23.58 1.33
N ASP A 573 37.95 -24.82 0.90
CA ASP A 573 38.48 -25.42 -0.34
C ASP A 573 38.05 -24.65 -1.61
N PRO A 574 39.01 -24.09 -2.38
CA PRO A 574 38.74 -23.42 -3.66
C PRO A 574 37.99 -24.28 -4.67
N GLN A 575 38.16 -25.60 -4.67
CA GLN A 575 37.43 -26.53 -5.55
C GLN A 575 35.92 -26.52 -5.32
N ARG A 576 35.47 -26.02 -4.17
CA ARG A 576 34.07 -25.91 -3.76
C ARG A 576 33.63 -24.45 -3.58
N LYS A 577 34.41 -23.51 -4.13
CA LYS A 577 34.11 -22.08 -4.18
C LYS A 577 33.86 -21.61 -5.60
N ALA A 578 32.77 -20.88 -5.81
CA ALA A 578 32.42 -20.25 -7.08
C ALA A 578 32.29 -18.73 -6.94
N ILE A 579 32.58 -17.98 -8.01
CA ILE A 579 32.27 -16.56 -8.13
C ILE A 579 31.61 -16.29 -9.48
N THR A 580 30.52 -15.54 -9.46
CA THR A 580 29.89 -15.06 -10.69
C THR A 580 29.19 -13.72 -10.49
N GLY A 581 28.77 -13.10 -11.59
CA GLY A 581 28.01 -11.87 -11.54
C GLY A 581 27.69 -11.32 -12.92
N LEU A 582 26.89 -10.26 -12.92
CA LEU A 582 26.41 -9.60 -14.14
C LEU A 582 27.05 -8.23 -14.36
N SER A 583 27.31 -7.84 -15.61
CA SER A 583 27.82 -6.51 -15.96
C SER A 583 29.11 -6.17 -15.18
N MET A 584 29.09 -5.12 -14.35
CA MET A 584 30.14 -4.82 -13.37
C MET A 584 30.54 -6.04 -12.52
N GLY A 585 29.57 -6.78 -11.96
CA GLY A 585 29.81 -8.00 -11.19
C GLY A 585 30.43 -9.14 -12.02
N GLY A 586 30.15 -9.19 -13.32
CA GLY A 586 30.84 -10.09 -14.24
C GLY A 586 32.31 -9.68 -14.42
N GLY A 587 32.56 -8.37 -14.50
CA GLY A 587 33.92 -7.80 -14.47
C GLY A 587 34.66 -8.13 -13.17
N HIS A 588 34.00 -8.01 -12.01
CA HIS A 588 34.56 -8.43 -10.72
C HIS A 588 34.94 -9.92 -10.72
N SER A 589 34.10 -10.77 -11.31
CA SER A 589 34.34 -12.21 -11.41
C SER A 589 35.55 -12.52 -12.30
N ILE A 590 35.66 -11.85 -13.45
CA ILE A 590 36.84 -11.94 -14.32
C ILE A 590 38.09 -11.50 -13.56
N MET A 591 38.04 -10.33 -12.91
CA MET A 591 39.22 -9.79 -12.23
C MET A 591 39.64 -10.65 -11.04
N MET A 592 38.69 -11.25 -10.31
CA MET A 592 38.99 -12.22 -9.25
C MET A 592 39.75 -13.42 -9.82
N ALA A 593 39.28 -13.95 -10.95
CA ALA A 593 39.89 -15.08 -11.62
C ALA A 593 41.31 -14.80 -12.13
N MET A 594 41.59 -13.57 -12.57
CA MET A 594 42.91 -13.22 -13.13
C MET A 594 43.91 -12.75 -12.07
N THR A 595 43.46 -12.08 -11.01
CA THR A 595 44.33 -11.48 -9.98
C THR A 595 44.46 -12.33 -8.72
N ARG A 596 43.48 -13.17 -8.42
CA ARG A 596 43.40 -14.03 -7.23
C ARG A 596 43.02 -15.47 -7.64
N PRO A 597 43.77 -16.10 -8.56
CA PRO A 597 43.38 -17.36 -9.21
C PRO A 597 43.19 -18.54 -8.23
N LYS A 598 43.74 -18.45 -7.01
CA LYS A 598 43.67 -19.51 -5.99
C LYS A 598 42.40 -19.50 -5.15
N GLU A 599 41.56 -18.47 -5.27
CA GLU A 599 40.38 -18.31 -4.39
C GLU A 599 39.16 -19.11 -4.84
N PHE A 600 38.92 -19.18 -6.16
CA PHE A 600 37.69 -19.77 -6.72
C PHE A 600 38.01 -20.69 -7.89
N ALA A 601 37.55 -21.94 -7.84
CA ALA A 601 37.69 -22.88 -8.95
C ALA A 601 36.65 -22.66 -10.06
N TRP A 602 35.51 -22.04 -9.75
CA TRP A 602 34.40 -21.91 -10.69
C TRP A 602 34.04 -20.45 -10.91
N VAL A 603 34.27 -19.95 -12.12
CA VAL A 603 34.12 -18.53 -12.46
C VAL A 603 33.08 -18.37 -13.56
N GLY A 604 32.05 -17.56 -13.31
CA GLY A 604 31.03 -17.20 -14.29
C GLY A 604 31.03 -15.69 -14.56
N ALA A 605 30.87 -15.25 -15.80
CA ALA A 605 30.84 -13.84 -16.17
C ALA A 605 29.68 -13.55 -17.13
N PHE A 606 28.63 -12.89 -16.63
CA PHE A 606 27.39 -12.64 -17.36
C PHE A 606 27.38 -11.22 -17.92
N SER A 607 27.27 -11.05 -19.24
CA SER A 607 27.30 -9.75 -19.93
C SER A 607 28.40 -8.83 -19.37
N ALA A 608 29.61 -9.35 -19.20
CA ALA A 608 30.56 -8.76 -18.26
C ALA A 608 31.12 -7.43 -18.76
N ALA A 609 31.40 -6.52 -17.80
CA ALA A 609 32.30 -5.40 -18.01
C ALA A 609 33.75 -5.91 -18.07
N ALA A 610 34.06 -6.74 -19.08
CA ALA A 610 35.36 -7.37 -19.28
C ALA A 610 36.48 -6.33 -19.44
N PRO A 611 37.76 -6.65 -19.25
CA PRO A 611 38.86 -5.71 -19.51
C PRO A 611 38.75 -5.05 -20.90
N ALA A 612 38.99 -3.75 -20.98
CA ALA A 612 39.16 -3.06 -22.26
C ALA A 612 40.64 -3.09 -22.65
N GLY A 613 40.96 -2.91 -23.93
CA GLY A 613 42.35 -2.92 -24.39
C GLY A 613 42.96 -4.31 -24.50
N ASP A 614 44.30 -4.38 -24.49
CA ASP A 614 45.07 -5.61 -24.61
C ASP A 614 45.56 -6.03 -23.23
N PHE A 615 44.77 -6.86 -22.53
CA PHE A 615 45.09 -7.26 -21.16
C PHE A 615 46.39 -8.08 -21.12
N ALA A 616 46.75 -8.79 -22.18
CA ALA A 616 47.97 -9.58 -22.21
C ALA A 616 49.21 -8.68 -22.17
N LYS A 617 49.12 -7.50 -22.81
CA LYS A 617 50.16 -6.49 -22.81
C LYS A 617 50.16 -5.63 -21.54
N GLU A 618 48.98 -5.28 -21.05
CA GLU A 618 48.80 -4.38 -19.91
C GLU A 618 49.00 -5.11 -18.58
N HIS A 619 48.65 -6.40 -18.53
CA HIS A 619 48.67 -7.27 -17.35
C HIS A 619 49.31 -8.64 -17.67
N PRO A 620 50.60 -8.68 -18.07
CA PRO A 620 51.28 -9.94 -18.40
C PRO A 620 51.29 -10.95 -17.23
N GLU A 621 51.18 -10.48 -15.98
CA GLU A 621 51.07 -11.30 -14.78
C GLU A 621 49.81 -12.17 -14.72
N TRP A 622 48.75 -11.81 -15.44
CA TRP A 622 47.52 -12.60 -15.53
C TRP A 622 47.72 -13.90 -16.34
N ILE A 623 48.64 -13.88 -17.30
CA ILE A 623 48.98 -15.05 -18.13
C ILE A 623 49.90 -16.00 -17.38
N SER A 624 50.91 -15.47 -16.69
CA SER A 624 51.85 -16.29 -15.93
C SER A 624 51.15 -17.05 -14.81
N ALA A 625 50.18 -16.42 -14.14
CA ALA A 625 49.39 -17.06 -13.10
C ALA A 625 48.50 -18.21 -13.61
N SER A 626 48.09 -18.18 -14.88
CA SER A 626 47.28 -19.24 -15.50
C SER A 626 48.14 -20.41 -16.05
N SER A 627 49.44 -20.21 -16.22
CA SER A 627 50.35 -21.16 -16.91
C SER A 627 51.28 -21.95 -15.98
N ASP A 628 51.34 -21.60 -14.69
CA ASP A 628 52.17 -22.33 -13.71
C ASP A 628 51.54 -23.66 -13.22
N GLY A 629 50.31 -23.97 -13.64
CA GLY A 629 49.59 -25.20 -13.30
C GLY A 629 49.13 -25.28 -11.83
N SER A 630 49.29 -24.22 -11.04
CA SER A 630 48.91 -24.15 -9.62
C SER A 630 47.50 -23.62 -9.39
N GLU A 631 46.80 -23.24 -10.45
CA GLU A 631 45.48 -22.65 -10.38
C GLU A 631 44.36 -23.72 -10.19
N PRO A 632 43.47 -23.56 -9.20
CA PRO A 632 42.36 -24.48 -8.95
C PRO A 632 41.22 -24.42 -9.98
N ARG A 633 41.23 -23.45 -10.90
CA ARG A 633 40.15 -23.14 -11.84
C ARG A 633 39.76 -24.34 -12.71
N ARG A 634 38.52 -24.82 -12.49
CA ARG A 634 37.84 -25.91 -13.20
C ARG A 634 36.98 -25.40 -14.34
N LEU A 635 36.36 -24.23 -14.16
CA LEU A 635 35.45 -23.65 -15.13
C LEU A 635 35.61 -22.14 -15.18
N PHE A 636 35.74 -21.61 -16.39
CA PHE A 636 35.59 -20.19 -16.67
C PHE A 636 34.52 -20.02 -17.74
N TRP A 637 33.31 -19.66 -17.34
CA TRP A 637 32.12 -19.59 -18.18
C TRP A 637 31.73 -18.14 -18.44
N ILE A 638 31.75 -17.70 -19.69
CA ILE A 638 31.45 -16.34 -20.10
C ILE A 638 30.22 -16.39 -21.00
N ALA A 639 29.21 -15.55 -20.73
CA ALA A 639 28.04 -15.48 -21.57
C ALA A 639 27.59 -14.03 -21.83
N CYS A 640 27.17 -13.73 -23.06
CA CYS A 640 26.73 -12.38 -23.44
C CYS A 640 25.60 -12.44 -24.46
N GLY A 641 24.63 -11.53 -24.34
CA GLY A 641 23.53 -11.42 -25.28
C GLY A 641 23.99 -10.78 -26.60
N VAL A 642 23.48 -11.23 -27.74
CA VAL A 642 23.86 -10.70 -29.07
C VAL A 642 23.39 -9.27 -29.33
N ASP A 643 22.44 -8.76 -28.55
CA ASP A 643 21.99 -7.35 -28.58
C ASP A 643 22.56 -6.53 -27.41
N ASP A 644 23.52 -7.08 -26.66
CA ASP A 644 24.14 -6.41 -25.52
C ASP A 644 25.18 -5.37 -25.98
N PHE A 645 25.19 -4.19 -25.37
CA PHE A 645 26.16 -3.15 -25.70
C PHE A 645 27.61 -3.51 -25.29
N LEU A 646 27.79 -4.54 -24.45
CA LEU A 646 29.08 -5.09 -24.06
C LEU A 646 29.50 -6.30 -24.91
N LEU A 647 28.75 -6.68 -25.95
CA LEU A 647 29.05 -7.87 -26.76
C LEU A 647 30.46 -7.85 -27.34
N GLU A 648 30.82 -6.81 -28.09
CA GLU A 648 32.14 -6.73 -28.72
C GLU A 648 33.27 -6.71 -27.69
N ARG A 649 33.04 -6.06 -26.54
CA ARG A 649 34.00 -6.06 -25.43
C ARG A 649 34.23 -7.48 -24.87
N ASN A 650 33.18 -8.29 -24.77
CA ASN A 650 33.31 -9.70 -24.34
C ASN A 650 33.97 -10.56 -25.44
N ARG A 651 33.61 -10.37 -26.71
CA ARG A 651 34.25 -11.06 -27.85
C ARG A 651 35.75 -10.78 -27.89
N ASP A 652 36.15 -9.54 -27.69
CA ASP A 652 37.57 -9.12 -27.67
C ASP A 652 38.34 -9.81 -26.54
N PHE A 653 37.76 -9.82 -25.34
CA PHE A 653 38.35 -10.50 -24.19
C PHE A 653 38.50 -12.01 -24.41
N VAL A 654 37.45 -12.67 -24.93
CA VAL A 654 37.45 -14.11 -25.26
C VAL A 654 38.51 -14.44 -26.31
N ARG A 655 38.66 -13.61 -27.35
CA ARG A 655 39.73 -13.76 -28.36
C ARG A 655 41.13 -13.68 -27.74
N GLN A 656 41.32 -12.79 -26.77
CA GLN A 656 42.58 -12.66 -26.05
C GLN A 656 42.83 -13.86 -25.11
N LEU A 657 41.81 -14.37 -24.41
CA LEU A 657 41.93 -15.60 -23.62
C LEU A 657 42.37 -16.80 -24.50
N ALA A 658 41.72 -16.97 -25.65
CA ALA A 658 42.06 -18.02 -26.61
C ALA A 658 43.49 -17.89 -27.15
N SER A 659 43.90 -16.67 -27.51
CA SER A 659 45.25 -16.38 -28.03
C SER A 659 46.35 -16.66 -26.99
N ASN A 660 46.03 -16.53 -25.71
CA ASN A 660 46.92 -16.81 -24.58
C ASN A 660 46.70 -18.19 -23.94
N GLN A 661 45.95 -19.07 -24.60
CA GLN A 661 45.73 -20.46 -24.18
C GLN A 661 45.07 -20.61 -22.79
N ILE A 662 44.28 -19.62 -22.36
CA ILE A 662 43.53 -19.70 -21.11
C ILE A 662 42.23 -20.46 -21.39
N SER A 663 41.99 -21.57 -20.67
CA SER A 663 40.80 -22.39 -20.85
C SER A 663 39.53 -21.66 -20.42
N HIS A 664 38.52 -21.63 -21.31
CA HIS A 664 37.25 -20.96 -21.07
C HIS A 664 36.13 -21.56 -21.93
N THR A 665 34.89 -21.32 -21.52
CA THR A 665 33.68 -21.55 -22.30
C THR A 665 33.03 -20.21 -22.58
N TYR A 666 32.67 -19.95 -23.85
CA TYR A 666 31.97 -18.74 -24.25
C TYR A 666 30.62 -19.09 -24.90
N VAL A 667 29.56 -18.43 -24.46
CA VAL A 667 28.19 -18.64 -24.93
C VAL A 667 27.58 -17.31 -25.35
N GLU A 668 27.02 -17.24 -26.56
CA GLU A 668 26.18 -16.13 -26.99
C GLU A 668 24.72 -16.57 -26.99
N THR A 669 23.83 -15.72 -26.47
CA THR A 669 22.38 -15.97 -26.50
C THR A 669 21.62 -14.80 -27.09
N GLU A 670 20.36 -15.03 -27.45
CA GLU A 670 19.44 -13.94 -27.76
C GLU A 670 19.25 -13.01 -26.55
N GLY A 671 18.99 -11.73 -26.82
CA GLY A 671 18.69 -10.74 -25.81
C GLY A 671 19.78 -9.69 -25.60
N ASN A 672 19.44 -8.70 -24.76
CA ASN A 672 20.24 -7.50 -24.51
C ASN A 672 20.76 -7.45 -23.06
N HIS A 673 21.26 -6.29 -22.63
CA HIS A 673 21.76 -6.07 -21.28
C HIS A 673 20.64 -5.95 -20.23
N SER A 674 19.97 -7.06 -19.90
CA SER A 674 18.82 -7.08 -19.01
C SER A 674 18.75 -8.29 -18.09
N TRP A 675 17.98 -8.13 -17.00
CA TRP A 675 17.70 -9.20 -16.04
C TRP A 675 17.00 -10.42 -16.66
N GLY A 676 16.29 -10.25 -17.78
CA GLY A 676 15.72 -11.38 -18.52
C GLY A 676 16.78 -12.38 -18.94
N VAL A 677 17.91 -11.88 -19.47
CA VAL A 677 19.03 -12.71 -19.91
C VAL A 677 19.76 -13.34 -18.72
N TRP A 678 20.04 -12.57 -17.67
CA TRP A 678 20.81 -13.07 -16.52
C TRP A 678 20.07 -14.13 -15.69
N ARG A 679 18.73 -14.15 -15.73
CA ARG A 679 17.91 -15.21 -15.11
C ARG A 679 17.95 -16.52 -15.87
N GLU A 680 18.35 -16.54 -17.13
CA GLU A 680 18.63 -17.76 -17.91
C GLU A 680 20.08 -18.25 -17.71
N TYR A 681 21.01 -17.31 -17.52
CA TYR A 681 22.42 -17.63 -17.30
C TYR A 681 22.68 -18.26 -15.93
N LEU A 682 22.07 -17.72 -14.87
CA LEU A 682 22.25 -18.23 -13.51
C LEU A 682 21.93 -19.74 -13.38
N PRO A 683 20.75 -20.25 -13.77
CA PRO A 683 20.45 -21.68 -13.67
C PRO A 683 21.37 -22.53 -14.54
N THR A 684 21.72 -22.06 -15.74
CA THR A 684 22.67 -22.75 -16.63
C THR A 684 24.04 -22.90 -15.96
N PHE A 685 24.56 -21.83 -15.37
CA PHE A 685 25.84 -21.84 -14.67
C PHE A 685 25.82 -22.70 -13.41
N LEU A 686 24.76 -22.58 -12.58
CA LEU A 686 24.59 -23.38 -11.36
C LEU A 686 24.63 -24.88 -11.63
N GLN A 687 24.05 -25.33 -12.74
CA GLN A 687 24.06 -26.74 -13.14
C GLN A 687 25.44 -27.26 -13.56
N LEU A 688 26.42 -26.38 -13.79
CA LEU A 688 27.80 -26.78 -14.10
C LEU A 688 28.68 -26.88 -12.86
N LEU A 689 28.27 -26.32 -11.72
CA LEU A 689 29.11 -26.18 -10.53
C LEU A 689 29.33 -27.50 -9.77
N PHE A 690 30.55 -27.67 -9.26
CA PHE A 690 30.93 -28.71 -8.30
C PHE A 690 30.71 -30.15 -8.79
N ARG A 691 30.89 -30.36 -10.10
CA ARG A 691 30.76 -31.66 -10.78
C ARG A 691 32.10 -32.26 -11.18
#